data_AF-B9NV45-F1
#
_entry.id   AF-B9NV45-F1
#
_cell.length_a   1.000
_cell.length_b   1.000
_cell.length_c   1.000
_cell.angle_alpha   90.00
_cell.angle_beta   90.00
_cell.angle_gamma   90.00
#
_symmetry.space_group_name_H-M   'P 1'
#
loop_
_entity.id
_entity.type
_entity.pdbx_description
1 polymer ?
#
loop_
_entity_poly.entity_id
_entity_poly.type
_entity_poly.pdbx_seq_one_letter_code
_entity_poly.pdbx_strand_id
1 'polypeptide(L)'
;MPSYTYKLKPGEVSGAVNEAHFGANFRGMQYGIGDAFDMLGVTHLRYPAGAAQLENITHMENGELNARLQEFLSWVAERGTSFTLSVPVGELLATQSQMQEFVNAVYDKLGENGYLLRSFEISNEYWSFQSAAEYGNDSSKAVTYLKHAVDELNSSRAVEEVDPSFLVQTAPPWYVNPFTMDQKNLDIIRHFDANKDLSDGLQATVASEAIDGIVSHYYYYKNHGDDNTFSDGYYELRQIGPRTDMWDLYFDRDLDYHITEWNVQNKRMDQQGLKAASVILKQFENMLEVGVDAADVWSIRNKNYNSLAGGTLEENPIYPTPPGQVFMWMGESLFDENGEGLSLVDLYGIPKKNRPIEFNTYTGAEKTVLYASSRTNDFGVTVDLDLTNLVDYTPHISVRKMGILDGSSDGLSDRAAFEESGRFVTGSRNALRIIDKAEKDAIEAKFINVLELGVYERYHIGRHGEESYRTYVPDPSTILLKPGKTPETATSLDDYYFATEVDVAMDIDQFYFEDPSDVQLEFDPYEVVEITLQPLANVGVGVPGILGDIMVSPNSENPGLNYAEIHVTPEDGECYAVQADRNGQFDLALGDSDASIQLELSMSYKTDSGQVDVQDALETLRLSIGLDPTWGTAKPENYLAADFDRDGVVSAYDALAILHLAMATPDNKEHEWVFIDADEDLSFITKDSVDYETDISVQVEDDMFELSLTSFLLGNVEEI
;
A
#
# COMPACT_ATOMS: atom_id res chain seq x y z
N MET A 1 22.65 -17.74 12.70
CA MET A 1 21.68 -16.65 12.60
C MET A 1 20.52 -16.98 13.53
N PRO A 2 19.78 -16.00 14.07
CA PRO A 2 18.60 -16.28 14.90
C PRO A 2 17.56 -17.08 14.09
N SER A 3 16.82 -17.95 14.77
CA SER A 3 15.72 -18.72 14.16
C SER A 3 14.52 -18.72 15.11
N TYR A 4 13.33 -18.54 14.56
CA TYR A 4 12.06 -18.48 15.28
C TYR A 4 11.05 -19.41 14.64
N THR A 5 10.28 -20.13 15.46
CA THR A 5 9.22 -21.02 14.98
C THR A 5 7.89 -20.63 15.60
N TYR A 6 6.85 -20.48 14.77
CA TYR A 6 5.51 -20.09 15.19
C TYR A 6 4.47 -21.09 14.71
N LYS A 7 3.50 -21.39 15.58
CA LYS A 7 2.32 -22.18 15.24
C LYS A 7 1.09 -21.31 15.38
N LEU A 8 0.68 -20.67 14.29
CA LEU A 8 -0.33 -19.63 14.30
C LEU A 8 -1.74 -20.24 14.33
N LYS A 9 -2.63 -19.62 15.10
CA LYS A 9 -4.05 -19.98 15.19
C LYS A 9 -4.88 -18.70 15.29
N PRO A 10 -6.08 -18.66 14.71
CA PRO A 10 -6.93 -17.48 14.79
C PRO A 10 -7.45 -17.31 16.22
N GLY A 11 -7.54 -16.06 16.63
CA GLY A 11 -8.09 -15.58 17.88
C GLY A 11 -9.45 -14.93 17.67
N GLU A 12 -9.71 -13.86 18.41
CA GLU A 12 -10.93 -13.07 18.27
C GLU A 12 -10.87 -12.26 16.96
N VAL A 13 -12.03 -12.15 16.30
CA VAL A 13 -12.21 -11.30 15.11
C VAL A 13 -12.82 -9.99 15.58
N SER A 14 -12.23 -8.87 15.18
CA SER A 14 -12.67 -7.53 15.56
C SER A 14 -12.33 -6.55 14.46
N GLY A 15 -13.11 -5.45 14.34
CA GLY A 15 -12.90 -4.44 13.30
C GLY A 15 -13.03 -4.99 11.86
N ALA A 16 -13.41 -4.14 10.93
CA ALA A 16 -13.36 -4.47 9.52
C ALA A 16 -12.74 -3.31 8.76
N VAL A 17 -11.88 -3.63 7.80
CA VAL A 17 -11.32 -2.65 6.89
C VAL A 17 -12.46 -2.05 6.05
N ASN A 18 -12.36 -0.78 5.73
CA ASN A 18 -13.25 -0.11 4.79
C ASN A 18 -12.48 0.93 3.98
N GLU A 19 -13.06 1.40 2.88
CA GLU A 19 -12.42 2.38 1.99
C GLU A 19 -12.05 3.69 2.70
N ALA A 20 -12.83 4.12 3.69
CA ALA A 20 -12.60 5.38 4.42
C ALA A 20 -11.36 5.34 5.32
N HIS A 21 -10.76 4.16 5.56
CA HIS A 21 -9.44 4.04 6.22
C HIS A 21 -8.26 4.48 5.35
N PHE A 22 -8.47 4.65 4.04
CA PHE A 22 -7.44 5.00 3.06
C PHE A 22 -7.52 6.48 2.59
N GLY A 23 -7.96 7.36 3.48
CA GLY A 23 -7.97 8.80 3.25
C GLY A 23 -6.58 9.45 3.36
N ALA A 24 -6.47 10.70 2.94
CA ALA A 24 -5.23 11.47 3.02
C ALA A 24 -5.44 12.97 3.28
N ASN A 25 -4.45 13.57 3.94
CA ASN A 25 -4.42 15.01 4.16
C ASN A 25 -4.01 15.79 2.90
N PHE A 26 -4.81 16.79 2.51
CA PHE A 26 -4.54 17.70 1.40
C PHE A 26 -4.30 19.12 1.90
N ARG A 27 -3.12 19.68 1.60
CA ARG A 27 -2.77 21.08 1.96
C ARG A 27 -2.80 22.08 0.81
N GLY A 28 -2.91 21.61 -0.42
CA GLY A 28 -2.85 22.47 -1.60
C GLY A 28 -2.28 21.73 -2.80
N MET A 29 -2.56 22.27 -3.99
CA MET A 29 -2.03 21.76 -5.24
C MET A 29 -0.51 21.78 -5.25
N GLN A 30 0.07 20.65 -5.66
CA GLN A 30 1.49 20.45 -5.86
C GLN A 30 1.67 19.63 -7.15
N TYR A 31 2.83 19.73 -7.79
CA TYR A 31 3.12 18.91 -8.97
C TYR A 31 2.91 17.43 -8.66
N GLY A 32 2.31 16.68 -9.58
CA GLY A 32 2.11 15.23 -9.48
C GLY A 32 1.38 14.75 -8.21
N ILE A 33 0.61 15.60 -7.54
CA ILE A 33 -0.13 15.18 -6.33
C ILE A 33 -1.24 14.19 -6.67
N GLY A 34 -1.87 14.31 -7.85
CA GLY A 34 -2.86 13.37 -8.35
C GLY A 34 -2.26 11.99 -8.58
N ASP A 35 -1.18 11.92 -9.35
CA ASP A 35 -0.47 10.65 -9.63
C ASP A 35 -0.02 9.96 -8.33
N ALA A 36 0.44 10.73 -7.32
CA ALA A 36 0.81 10.18 -6.02
C ALA A 36 -0.38 9.65 -5.21
N PHE A 37 -1.57 10.26 -5.34
CA PHE A 37 -2.79 9.74 -4.73
C PHE A 37 -3.30 8.49 -5.44
N ASP A 38 -3.25 8.49 -6.77
CA ASP A 38 -3.66 7.36 -7.60
C ASP A 38 -2.75 6.16 -7.32
N MET A 39 -1.44 6.36 -7.28
CA MET A 39 -0.45 5.33 -6.91
C MET A 39 -0.70 4.74 -5.52
N LEU A 40 -1.06 5.57 -4.53
CA LEU A 40 -1.29 5.12 -3.16
C LEU A 40 -2.72 4.61 -2.90
N GLY A 41 -3.62 4.65 -3.88
CA GLY A 41 -5.01 4.23 -3.71
C GLY A 41 -5.81 5.10 -2.73
N VAL A 42 -5.55 6.42 -2.71
CA VAL A 42 -6.25 7.33 -1.78
C VAL A 42 -7.72 7.51 -2.17
N THR A 43 -8.63 7.23 -1.23
CA THR A 43 -10.09 7.22 -1.45
C THR A 43 -10.80 8.50 -0.98
N HIS A 44 -10.19 9.22 -0.04
CA HIS A 44 -10.78 10.39 0.61
C HIS A 44 -9.74 11.49 0.88
N LEU A 45 -10.16 12.75 0.86
CA LEU A 45 -9.26 13.89 1.09
C LEU A 45 -9.76 14.85 2.17
N ARG A 46 -8.88 15.16 3.13
CA ARG A 46 -9.13 16.20 4.13
C ARG A 46 -8.51 17.54 3.74
N TYR A 47 -9.31 18.60 3.64
CA TYR A 47 -8.89 19.94 3.21
C TYR A 47 -9.35 21.06 4.15
N PRO A 48 -8.54 22.09 4.46
CA PRO A 48 -7.12 22.28 4.13
C PRO A 48 -6.20 21.56 5.14
N ALA A 49 -6.66 20.41 5.67
CA ALA A 49 -5.97 19.63 6.67
C ALA A 49 -5.54 20.49 7.88
N GLY A 50 -4.27 20.35 8.30
CA GLY A 50 -3.69 21.08 9.41
C GLY A 50 -3.70 22.62 9.31
N ALA A 51 -4.12 23.21 8.18
CA ALA A 51 -4.11 24.65 7.92
C ALA A 51 -5.46 25.35 8.10
N ALA A 52 -6.48 24.71 8.68
CA ALA A 52 -7.84 25.27 8.83
C ALA A 52 -7.87 26.73 9.33
N GLN A 53 -7.10 27.03 10.40
CA GLN A 53 -7.01 28.36 10.98
C GLN A 53 -6.20 29.36 10.13
N LEU A 54 -5.18 28.89 9.41
CA LEU A 54 -4.33 29.74 8.58
C LEU A 54 -5.03 30.13 7.28
N GLU A 55 -5.78 29.21 6.70
CA GLU A 55 -6.44 29.40 5.41
C GLU A 55 -7.81 30.07 5.54
N ASN A 56 -8.54 29.79 6.62
CA ASN A 56 -9.88 30.31 6.88
C ASN A 56 -10.80 30.19 5.65
N ILE A 57 -11.10 28.96 5.25
CA ILE A 57 -11.90 28.66 4.06
C ILE A 57 -13.32 29.26 4.11
N THR A 58 -13.82 29.58 5.30
CA THR A 58 -15.15 30.19 5.51
C THR A 58 -15.17 31.70 5.24
N HIS A 59 -14.02 32.35 5.08
CA HIS A 59 -13.97 33.77 4.76
C HIS A 59 -14.17 34.02 3.26
N MET A 60 -15.28 34.67 2.91
CA MET A 60 -15.61 35.01 1.52
C MET A 60 -15.37 36.49 1.23
N GLU A 61 -14.26 36.80 0.60
CA GLU A 61 -13.96 38.16 0.15
C GLU A 61 -14.84 38.51 -1.05
N ASN A 62 -15.59 39.62 -0.97
CA ASN A 62 -16.55 40.05 -2.01
C ASN A 62 -17.63 39.00 -2.36
N GLY A 63 -17.92 38.06 -1.44
CA GLY A 63 -18.91 36.99 -1.67
C GLY A 63 -18.40 35.84 -2.54
N GLU A 64 -17.09 35.71 -2.73
CA GLU A 64 -16.48 34.59 -3.46
C GLU A 64 -15.73 33.64 -2.51
N LEU A 65 -15.73 32.35 -2.83
CA LEU A 65 -14.91 31.36 -2.11
C LEU A 65 -13.42 31.69 -2.28
N ASN A 66 -12.59 31.30 -1.30
CA ASN A 66 -11.13 31.35 -1.44
C ASN A 66 -10.67 30.67 -2.74
N ALA A 67 -9.75 31.29 -3.48
CA ALA A 67 -9.28 30.77 -4.77
C ALA A 67 -8.69 29.35 -4.69
N ARG A 68 -7.98 29.02 -3.61
CA ARG A 68 -7.44 27.66 -3.39
C ARG A 68 -8.52 26.64 -3.12
N LEU A 69 -9.54 27.01 -2.33
CA LEU A 69 -10.71 26.17 -2.16
C LEU A 69 -11.44 25.96 -3.50
N GLN A 70 -11.62 27.01 -4.31
CA GLN A 70 -12.25 26.87 -5.64
C GLN A 70 -11.47 25.91 -6.55
N GLU A 71 -10.13 26.00 -6.54
CA GLU A 71 -9.23 25.10 -7.27
C GLU A 71 -9.37 23.66 -6.77
N PHE A 72 -9.33 23.45 -5.45
CA PHE A 72 -9.53 22.15 -4.82
C PHE A 72 -10.89 21.54 -5.17
N LEU A 73 -11.99 22.29 -4.99
CA LEU A 73 -13.36 21.82 -5.29
C LEU A 73 -13.54 21.43 -6.76
N SER A 74 -12.92 22.18 -7.68
CA SER A 74 -12.98 21.84 -9.12
C SER A 74 -12.24 20.54 -9.40
N TRP A 75 -11.09 20.36 -8.76
CA TRP A 75 -10.22 19.21 -8.97
C TRP A 75 -10.79 17.91 -8.38
N VAL A 76 -11.36 17.94 -7.17
CA VAL A 76 -12.03 16.77 -6.59
C VAL A 76 -13.32 16.41 -7.34
N ALA A 77 -14.04 17.41 -7.85
CA ALA A 77 -15.22 17.17 -8.69
C ALA A 77 -14.86 16.52 -10.03
N GLU A 78 -13.75 16.93 -10.66
CA GLU A 78 -13.24 16.30 -11.89
C GLU A 78 -12.79 14.85 -11.66
N ARG A 79 -12.22 14.56 -10.48
CA ARG A 79 -11.73 13.23 -10.11
C ARG A 79 -12.78 12.31 -9.49
N GLY A 80 -13.93 12.85 -9.09
CA GLY A 80 -14.94 12.10 -8.32
C GLY A 80 -14.46 11.70 -6.93
N THR A 81 -13.46 12.37 -6.36
CA THR A 81 -12.87 12.02 -5.06
C THR A 81 -13.66 12.65 -3.92
N SER A 82 -14.03 11.84 -2.93
CA SER A 82 -14.74 12.32 -1.74
C SER A 82 -13.83 13.14 -0.83
N PHE A 83 -14.38 14.08 -0.07
CA PHE A 83 -13.58 14.97 0.77
C PHE A 83 -14.29 15.51 2.02
N THR A 84 -13.46 15.98 2.96
CA THR A 84 -13.84 16.65 4.20
C THR A 84 -13.31 18.08 4.20
N LEU A 85 -14.14 19.02 4.65
CA LEU A 85 -13.75 20.43 4.82
C LEU A 85 -13.55 20.80 6.29
N SER A 86 -12.32 21.15 6.68
CA SER A 86 -12.00 21.63 8.02
C SER A 86 -12.25 23.14 8.15
N VAL A 87 -13.23 23.54 8.95
CA VAL A 87 -13.63 24.95 9.14
C VAL A 87 -12.97 25.56 10.38
N PRO A 88 -12.58 26.85 10.39
CA PRO A 88 -11.94 27.48 11.55
C PRO A 88 -12.93 27.81 12.68
N VAL A 89 -12.39 27.93 13.89
CA VAL A 89 -13.07 28.35 15.12
C VAL A 89 -12.30 29.48 15.83
N GLY A 90 -12.77 29.93 17.00
CA GLY A 90 -12.15 31.03 17.74
C GLY A 90 -12.50 32.39 17.15
N GLU A 91 -11.52 33.29 17.07
CA GLU A 91 -11.72 34.62 16.48
C GLU A 91 -12.09 34.58 14.98
N LEU A 92 -11.84 33.45 14.32
CA LEU A 92 -12.13 33.22 12.91
C LEU A 92 -13.45 32.48 12.66
N LEU A 93 -14.18 32.09 13.71
CA LEU A 93 -15.48 31.41 13.57
C LEU A 93 -16.46 32.31 12.80
N ALA A 94 -16.93 31.83 11.66
CA ALA A 94 -17.93 32.52 10.87
C ALA A 94 -19.25 32.71 11.64
N THR A 95 -19.90 33.86 11.45
CA THR A 95 -21.27 34.06 11.93
C THR A 95 -22.25 33.14 11.17
N GLN A 96 -23.44 32.88 11.71
CA GLN A 96 -24.47 32.07 11.05
C GLN A 96 -24.72 32.48 9.59
N SER A 97 -24.83 33.79 9.30
CA SER A 97 -25.05 34.31 7.94
C SER A 97 -23.86 34.01 7.02
N GLN A 98 -22.64 34.18 7.52
CA GLN A 98 -21.42 33.89 6.74
C GLN A 98 -21.27 32.38 6.50
N MET A 99 -21.61 31.55 7.48
CA MET A 99 -21.58 30.09 7.32
C MET A 99 -22.60 29.64 6.26
N GLN A 100 -23.78 30.24 6.25
CA GLN A 100 -24.81 29.97 5.24
C GLN A 100 -24.35 30.40 3.84
N GLU A 101 -23.77 31.60 3.69
CA GLU A 101 -23.18 32.04 2.42
C GLU A 101 -22.08 31.09 1.94
N PHE A 102 -21.21 30.64 2.86
CA PHE A 102 -20.15 29.68 2.58
C PHE A 102 -20.68 28.33 2.10
N VAL A 103 -21.60 27.71 2.84
CA VAL A 103 -22.20 26.41 2.48
C VAL A 103 -22.91 26.50 1.12
N ASN A 104 -23.71 27.55 0.90
CA ASN A 104 -24.37 27.76 -0.40
C ASN A 104 -23.36 27.83 -1.54
N ALA A 105 -22.29 28.60 -1.38
CA ALA A 105 -21.27 28.78 -2.40
C ALA A 105 -20.46 27.51 -2.67
N VAL A 106 -20.14 26.71 -1.64
CA VAL A 106 -19.48 25.40 -1.81
C VAL A 106 -20.36 24.47 -2.63
N TYR A 107 -21.64 24.31 -2.28
CA TYR A 107 -22.54 23.43 -3.03
C TYR A 107 -22.93 23.99 -4.40
N ASP A 108 -22.97 25.31 -4.60
CA ASP A 108 -23.11 25.91 -5.94
C ASP A 108 -21.90 25.59 -6.83
N LYS A 109 -20.69 25.60 -6.25
CA LYS A 109 -19.45 25.27 -6.96
C LYS A 109 -19.37 23.79 -7.33
N LEU A 110 -19.84 22.90 -6.45
CA LEU A 110 -19.87 21.45 -6.70
C LEU A 110 -20.97 21.03 -7.67
N GLY A 111 -22.11 21.73 -7.68
CA GLY A 111 -23.24 21.38 -8.56
C GLY A 111 -23.78 19.98 -8.24
N GLU A 112 -23.84 19.12 -9.26
CA GLU A 112 -24.28 17.72 -9.12
C GLU A 112 -23.32 16.87 -8.29
N ASN A 113 -22.06 17.30 -8.15
CA ASN A 113 -21.04 16.60 -7.35
C ASN A 113 -21.09 16.96 -5.85
N GLY A 114 -22.21 17.52 -5.37
CA GLY A 114 -22.39 17.87 -3.96
C GLY A 114 -22.20 16.69 -3.01
N TYR A 115 -22.53 15.47 -3.46
CA TYR A 115 -22.39 14.23 -2.69
C TYR A 115 -20.93 13.86 -2.36
N LEU A 116 -19.94 14.48 -3.01
CA LEU A 116 -18.53 14.26 -2.72
C LEU A 116 -18.09 14.88 -1.40
N LEU A 117 -18.78 15.94 -0.93
CA LEU A 117 -18.53 16.51 0.39
C LEU A 117 -19.15 15.60 1.44
N ARG A 118 -18.31 14.80 2.10
CA ARG A 118 -18.76 13.82 3.10
C ARG A 118 -18.89 14.40 4.48
N SER A 119 -18.01 15.33 4.87
CA SER A 119 -18.06 15.88 6.21
C SER A 119 -17.48 17.29 6.33
N PHE A 120 -17.89 17.97 7.40
CA PHE A 120 -17.22 19.15 7.92
C PHE A 120 -16.52 18.79 9.23
N GLU A 121 -15.20 18.99 9.28
CA GLU A 121 -14.43 18.91 10.52
C GLU A 121 -14.35 20.29 11.18
N ILE A 122 -14.60 20.34 12.48
CA ILE A 122 -14.58 21.59 13.22
C ILE A 122 -13.18 21.87 13.78
N SER A 123 -12.45 22.75 13.11
CA SER A 123 -11.08 23.19 13.40
C SER A 123 -9.98 22.15 13.13
N ASN A 124 -8.74 22.57 13.36
CA ASN A 124 -7.58 21.72 13.48
C ASN A 124 -6.78 22.06 14.76
N GLU A 125 -6.35 21.04 15.52
CA GLU A 125 -5.48 21.12 16.71
C GLU A 125 -5.78 22.31 17.64
N TYR A 126 -7.04 22.44 18.05
CA TYR A 126 -7.54 23.61 18.81
C TYR A 126 -6.70 23.95 20.05
N TRP A 127 -6.10 22.93 20.67
CA TRP A 127 -5.28 23.03 21.88
C TRP A 127 -4.04 23.92 21.72
N SER A 128 -3.66 24.28 20.49
CA SER A 128 -2.56 25.20 20.23
C SER A 128 -2.94 26.68 20.44
N PHE A 129 -4.23 27.03 20.46
CA PHE A 129 -4.70 28.42 20.58
C PHE A 129 -5.98 28.61 21.42
N GLN A 130 -6.67 27.54 21.83
CA GLN A 130 -7.86 27.59 22.70
C GLN A 130 -7.80 26.55 23.83
N SER A 131 -8.47 26.86 24.94
CA SER A 131 -8.80 25.86 25.96
C SER A 131 -9.92 24.92 25.47
N ALA A 132 -10.07 23.78 26.15
CA ALA A 132 -11.12 22.80 25.81
C ALA A 132 -12.54 23.37 25.95
N ALA A 133 -12.80 24.19 26.97
CA ALA A 133 -14.10 24.84 27.15
C ALA A 133 -14.38 25.92 26.09
N GLU A 134 -13.37 26.70 25.70
CA GLU A 134 -13.51 27.67 24.60
C GLU A 134 -13.78 26.96 23.27
N TYR A 135 -13.05 25.88 23.00
CA TYR A 135 -13.30 25.04 21.83
C TYR A 135 -14.67 24.38 21.87
N GLY A 136 -15.12 23.83 23.01
CA GLY A 136 -16.46 23.28 23.16
C GLY A 136 -17.55 24.30 22.85
N ASN A 137 -17.39 25.54 23.33
CA ASN A 137 -18.30 26.63 22.99
C ASN A 137 -18.37 26.92 21.50
N ASP A 138 -17.21 26.98 20.84
CA ASP A 138 -17.13 27.39 19.44
C ASP A 138 -17.49 26.25 18.49
N SER A 139 -17.15 25.01 18.85
CA SER A 139 -17.51 23.83 18.06
C SER A 139 -19.00 23.55 18.09
N SER A 140 -19.64 23.60 19.27
CA SER A 140 -21.11 23.50 19.38
C SER A 140 -21.83 24.58 18.55
N LYS A 141 -21.30 25.81 18.54
CA LYS A 141 -21.82 26.89 17.66
C LYS A 141 -21.58 26.59 16.19
N ALA A 142 -20.38 26.15 15.80
CA ALA A 142 -20.05 25.85 14.42
C ALA A 142 -20.93 24.73 13.85
N VAL A 143 -21.13 23.64 14.59
CA VAL A 143 -22.05 22.54 14.24
C VAL A 143 -23.47 23.08 14.07
N THR A 144 -23.96 23.88 15.03
CA THR A 144 -25.29 24.51 14.92
C THR A 144 -25.41 25.36 13.64
N TYR A 145 -24.39 26.16 13.34
CA TYR A 145 -24.41 27.05 12.19
C TYR A 145 -24.38 26.30 10.86
N LEU A 146 -23.54 25.27 10.76
CA LEU A 146 -23.48 24.39 9.60
C LEU A 146 -24.78 23.62 9.40
N LYS A 147 -25.36 23.03 10.47
CA LYS A 147 -26.64 22.31 10.40
C LYS A 147 -27.75 23.20 9.85
N HIS A 148 -27.91 24.41 10.41
CA HIS A 148 -28.90 25.35 9.88
C HIS A 148 -28.65 25.75 8.43
N ALA A 149 -27.37 25.93 8.04
CA ALA A 149 -27.02 26.27 6.67
C ALA A 149 -27.37 25.14 5.69
N VAL A 150 -27.08 23.88 6.05
CA VAL A 150 -27.45 22.69 5.26
C VAL A 150 -28.97 22.51 5.21
N ASP A 151 -29.68 22.68 6.32
CA ASP A 151 -31.15 22.56 6.34
C ASP A 151 -31.84 23.60 5.45
N GLU A 152 -31.32 24.84 5.46
CA GLU A 152 -31.82 25.90 4.60
C GLU A 152 -31.48 25.66 3.12
N LEU A 153 -30.30 25.15 2.83
CA LEU A 153 -29.91 24.71 1.49
C LEU A 153 -30.87 23.64 0.96
N ASN A 154 -31.11 22.58 1.73
CA ASN A 154 -32.03 21.48 1.38
C ASN A 154 -33.47 21.97 1.23
N SER A 155 -33.91 22.91 2.07
CA SER A 155 -35.25 23.49 1.99
C SER A 155 -35.45 24.43 0.79
N SER A 156 -34.36 25.02 0.27
CA SER A 156 -34.41 26.06 -0.77
C SER A 156 -34.13 25.54 -2.19
N ARG A 157 -33.47 24.40 -2.33
CA ARG A 157 -33.13 23.81 -3.63
C ARG A 157 -34.07 22.65 -3.98
N ALA A 158 -34.32 22.47 -5.29
CA ALA A 158 -35.11 21.37 -5.84
C ALA A 158 -34.23 20.19 -6.31
N VAL A 159 -33.03 20.06 -5.75
CA VAL A 159 -32.07 18.98 -6.02
C VAL A 159 -32.13 17.94 -4.91
N GLU A 160 -31.37 16.86 -5.07
CA GLU A 160 -31.22 15.83 -4.03
C GLU A 160 -30.69 16.43 -2.73
N GLU A 161 -31.23 15.95 -1.61
CA GLU A 161 -30.87 16.41 -0.27
C GLU A 161 -29.42 16.04 0.03
N VAL A 162 -28.66 16.99 0.57
CA VAL A 162 -27.27 16.75 1.00
C VAL A 162 -27.21 16.64 2.51
N ASP A 163 -26.39 15.72 3.01
CA ASP A 163 -26.29 15.43 4.45
C ASP A 163 -24.83 15.12 4.83
N PRO A 164 -23.95 16.14 4.85
CA PRO A 164 -22.56 15.96 5.26
C PRO A 164 -22.46 15.78 6.78
N SER A 165 -21.62 14.86 7.24
CA SER A 165 -21.38 14.61 8.66
C SER A 165 -20.70 15.81 9.35
N PHE A 166 -20.99 16.04 10.63
CA PHE A 166 -20.30 17.05 11.44
C PHE A 166 -19.35 16.42 12.46
N LEU A 167 -18.04 16.69 12.32
CA LEU A 167 -17.00 16.03 13.09
C LEU A 167 -16.30 16.98 14.07
N VAL A 168 -16.18 16.60 15.34
CA VAL A 168 -15.62 17.46 16.42
C VAL A 168 -14.35 16.86 17.02
N GLN A 169 -13.33 17.67 17.25
CA GLN A 169 -12.07 17.19 17.80
C GLN A 169 -12.18 16.80 19.27
N THR A 170 -11.62 15.65 19.61
CA THR A 170 -11.45 15.24 21.01
C THR A 170 -10.24 15.91 21.64
N ALA A 171 -10.16 15.88 22.97
CA ALA A 171 -8.97 16.30 23.68
C ALA A 171 -7.82 15.30 23.46
N PRO A 172 -6.60 15.77 23.10
CA PRO A 172 -5.45 14.89 23.01
C PRO A 172 -4.93 14.54 24.42
N PRO A 173 -4.16 13.45 24.58
CA PRO A 173 -3.53 13.11 25.86
C PRO A 173 -2.30 13.97 26.17
N TRP A 174 -1.93 14.88 25.28
CA TRP A 174 -0.93 15.93 25.51
C TRP A 174 -1.63 17.28 25.69
N TYR A 175 -0.93 18.30 26.19
CA TYR A 175 -1.54 19.58 26.57
C TYR A 175 -2.66 19.50 27.64
N VAL A 176 -2.79 18.40 28.39
CA VAL A 176 -3.88 18.23 29.37
C VAL A 176 -3.63 18.92 30.72
N ASN A 177 -2.37 19.08 31.14
CA ASN A 177 -1.98 19.64 32.45
C ASN A 177 -2.58 21.04 32.71
N PRO A 178 -3.22 21.31 33.88
CA PRO A 178 -3.32 20.47 35.09
C PRO A 178 -4.47 19.46 35.13
N PHE A 179 -5.20 19.30 34.04
CA PHE A 179 -6.36 18.42 33.93
C PHE A 179 -6.01 17.08 33.27
N THR A 180 -6.97 16.16 33.26
CA THR A 180 -6.90 14.89 32.51
C THR A 180 -7.48 15.07 31.11
N MET A 181 -7.22 14.10 30.21
CA MET A 181 -7.86 14.04 28.90
C MET A 181 -9.38 13.98 29.04
N ASP A 182 -9.88 13.13 29.93
CA ASP A 182 -11.30 12.97 30.24
C ASP A 182 -11.93 14.28 30.70
N GLN A 183 -11.26 15.01 31.60
CA GLN A 183 -11.75 16.29 32.08
C GLN A 183 -11.85 17.33 30.95
N LYS A 184 -10.92 17.29 29.99
CA LYS A 184 -10.99 18.16 28.82
C LYS A 184 -12.09 17.75 27.84
N ASN A 185 -12.28 16.46 27.59
CA ASN A 185 -13.42 15.98 26.79
C ASN A 185 -14.75 16.38 27.45
N LEU A 186 -14.89 16.22 28.78
CA LEU A 186 -16.04 16.71 29.55
C LEU A 186 -16.27 18.22 29.38
N ASP A 187 -15.19 19.01 29.37
CA ASP A 187 -15.30 20.45 29.17
C ASP A 187 -15.74 20.82 27.74
N ILE A 188 -15.49 19.96 26.75
CA ILE A 188 -16.01 20.12 25.38
C ILE A 188 -17.49 19.73 25.36
N ILE A 189 -17.81 18.50 25.79
CA ILE A 189 -19.15 17.89 25.74
C ILE A 189 -20.18 18.75 26.49
N ARG A 190 -19.79 19.39 27.60
CA ARG A 190 -20.63 20.34 28.35
C ARG A 190 -21.24 21.46 27.51
N HIS A 191 -20.65 21.81 26.37
CA HIS A 191 -21.19 22.85 25.49
C HIS A 191 -22.15 22.33 24.43
N PHE A 192 -22.25 21.02 24.26
CA PHE A 192 -23.30 20.34 23.47
C PHE A 192 -24.57 20.10 24.30
N ASP A 193 -24.46 20.22 25.62
CA ASP A 193 -25.57 20.14 26.56
C ASP A 193 -26.35 21.47 26.70
N ALA A 194 -27.68 21.39 26.74
CA ALA A 194 -28.56 22.56 26.78
C ALA A 194 -28.43 23.42 28.06
N ASN A 195 -28.14 22.80 29.21
CA ASN A 195 -28.03 23.48 30.51
C ASN A 195 -26.57 23.61 31.00
N LYS A 196 -25.62 23.01 30.28
CA LYS A 196 -24.18 22.88 30.57
C LYS A 196 -23.85 22.11 31.85
N ASP A 197 -24.75 21.22 32.26
CA ASP A 197 -24.68 20.40 33.46
C ASP A 197 -24.94 18.94 33.11
N LEU A 198 -23.86 18.18 32.90
CA LEU A 198 -23.92 16.77 32.55
C LEU A 198 -24.37 15.85 33.70
N SER A 199 -24.74 16.38 34.87
CA SER A 199 -25.18 15.55 36.00
C SER A 199 -26.57 14.94 35.84
N ASP A 200 -27.39 15.47 34.92
CA ASP A 200 -28.70 14.93 34.54
C ASP A 200 -28.71 14.23 33.16
N GLY A 201 -27.52 13.89 32.65
CA GLY A 201 -27.33 13.36 31.29
C GLY A 201 -27.20 14.48 30.26
N LEU A 202 -27.00 14.12 28.98
CA LEU A 202 -26.90 15.10 27.89
C LEU A 202 -28.30 15.56 27.45
N GLN A 203 -28.63 16.83 27.71
CA GLN A 203 -29.84 17.49 27.26
C GLN A 203 -29.67 18.00 25.82
N ALA A 204 -30.57 17.58 24.94
CA ALA A 204 -30.49 17.83 23.51
C ALA A 204 -30.38 19.32 23.15
N THR A 205 -29.49 19.61 22.21
CA THR A 205 -29.34 20.86 21.46
C THR A 205 -29.27 20.54 19.97
N VAL A 206 -29.40 21.56 19.11
CA VAL A 206 -29.16 21.39 17.67
C VAL A 206 -27.78 20.77 17.42
N ALA A 207 -26.75 21.20 18.16
CA ALA A 207 -25.40 20.67 18.00
C ALA A 207 -25.26 19.21 18.43
N SER A 208 -25.86 18.80 19.56
CA SER A 208 -25.76 17.41 20.03
C SER A 208 -26.55 16.45 19.13
N GLU A 209 -27.66 16.91 18.57
CA GLU A 209 -28.46 16.12 17.62
C GLU A 209 -27.81 16.07 16.22
N ALA A 210 -26.93 17.03 15.89
CA ALA A 210 -26.27 17.10 14.59
C ALA A 210 -24.84 16.53 14.57
N ILE A 211 -24.09 16.48 15.67
CA ILE A 211 -22.71 15.95 15.66
C ILE A 211 -22.65 14.46 15.30
N ASP A 212 -22.05 14.09 14.18
CA ASP A 212 -22.06 12.69 13.73
C ASP A 212 -20.83 11.91 14.15
N GLY A 213 -19.73 12.61 14.40
CA GLY A 213 -18.48 11.94 14.74
C GLY A 213 -17.49 12.81 15.51
N ILE A 214 -16.44 12.14 15.95
CA ILE A 214 -15.35 12.71 16.72
C ILE A 214 -14.00 12.46 16.05
N VAL A 215 -13.05 13.35 16.29
CA VAL A 215 -11.78 13.40 15.55
C VAL A 215 -10.59 13.30 16.48
N SER A 216 -9.56 12.57 16.07
CA SER A 216 -8.26 12.51 16.76
C SER A 216 -7.06 12.43 15.81
N HIS A 217 -5.90 12.84 16.30
CA HIS A 217 -4.62 12.67 15.60
C HIS A 217 -3.80 11.56 16.26
N TYR A 218 -3.18 10.71 15.45
CA TYR A 218 -2.44 9.52 15.86
C TYR A 218 -1.03 9.42 15.26
N TYR A 219 -0.06 10.05 15.94
CA TYR A 219 1.34 9.94 15.54
C TYR A 219 2.15 8.98 16.42
N TYR A 220 2.75 7.96 15.82
CA TYR A 220 3.65 7.05 16.52
C TYR A 220 4.85 7.82 17.10
N TYR A 221 5.12 7.66 18.40
CA TYR A 221 6.09 8.47 19.14
C TYR A 221 7.05 7.66 20.02
N LYS A 222 7.09 6.33 19.92
CA LYS A 222 8.01 5.54 20.72
C LYS A 222 9.44 5.65 20.20
N ASN A 223 10.38 5.87 21.14
CA ASN A 223 11.80 5.63 20.92
C ASN A 223 12.10 4.22 21.45
N HIS A 224 12.70 3.39 20.61
CA HIS A 224 12.95 1.99 20.90
C HIS A 224 14.29 1.73 21.58
N GLY A 225 15.25 2.65 21.46
CA GLY A 225 16.63 2.37 21.85
C GLY A 225 17.10 1.06 21.19
N ASP A 226 17.56 0.11 21.99
CA ASP A 226 18.05 -1.19 21.49
C ASP A 226 16.94 -2.23 21.27
N ASP A 227 15.74 -2.04 21.86
CA ASP A 227 14.60 -2.97 21.73
C ASP A 227 13.56 -2.44 20.74
N ASN A 228 13.65 -2.92 19.51
CA ASN A 228 12.82 -2.48 18.39
C ASN A 228 11.42 -3.11 18.35
N THR A 229 11.10 -3.97 19.32
CA THR A 229 9.80 -4.65 19.38
C THR A 229 8.68 -3.75 19.90
N PHE A 230 7.45 -4.04 19.49
CA PHE A 230 6.25 -3.38 19.99
C PHE A 230 5.95 -3.84 21.42
N SER A 231 5.41 -2.93 22.21
CA SER A 231 5.15 -3.10 23.64
C SER A 231 3.71 -2.77 24.03
N ASP A 232 2.90 -2.34 23.06
CA ASP A 232 1.52 -1.88 23.20
C ASP A 232 1.41 -0.75 24.24
N GLY A 233 2.47 0.06 24.29
CA GLY A 233 2.65 1.10 25.28
C GLY A 233 2.01 2.42 24.89
N TYR A 234 1.92 3.34 25.85
CA TYR A 234 1.36 4.68 25.65
C TYR A 234 1.93 5.44 24.43
N TYR A 235 3.23 5.29 24.15
CA TYR A 235 3.87 6.00 23.04
C TYR A 235 3.64 5.36 21.66
N GLU A 236 3.12 4.12 21.64
CA GLU A 236 2.71 3.40 20.43
C GLU A 236 1.22 3.65 20.16
N LEU A 237 0.36 3.53 21.18
CA LEU A 237 -1.10 3.67 21.06
C LEU A 237 -1.60 5.12 21.15
N ARG A 238 -0.83 6.02 21.78
CA ARG A 238 -1.18 7.44 21.95
C ARG A 238 -2.61 7.69 22.48
N GLN A 239 -3.11 6.75 23.28
CA GLN A 239 -4.45 6.74 23.87
C GLN A 239 -5.57 6.88 22.84
N ILE A 240 -5.45 6.32 21.63
CA ILE A 240 -6.55 6.41 20.65
C ILE A 240 -7.82 5.69 21.13
N GLY A 241 -7.72 4.59 21.87
CA GLY A 241 -8.88 3.90 22.44
C GLY A 241 -9.64 4.74 23.48
N PRO A 242 -9.02 5.16 24.60
CA PRO A 242 -9.71 5.91 25.65
C PRO A 242 -10.22 7.32 25.25
N ARG A 243 -10.06 7.76 24.00
CA ARG A 243 -10.54 9.07 23.54
C ARG A 243 -12.04 9.09 23.31
N THR A 244 -12.65 7.96 22.99
CA THR A 244 -14.09 7.84 22.73
C THR A 244 -14.87 7.70 24.02
N ASP A 245 -14.30 7.07 25.06
CA ASP A 245 -14.92 6.73 26.35
C ASP A 245 -15.85 7.82 26.91
N MET A 246 -15.39 9.08 26.92
CA MET A 246 -16.19 10.18 27.46
C MET A 246 -17.35 10.59 26.56
N TRP A 247 -17.21 10.47 25.25
CA TRP A 247 -18.27 10.78 24.29
C TRP A 247 -19.33 9.69 24.32
N ASP A 248 -18.92 8.42 24.30
CA ASP A 248 -19.79 7.24 24.38
C ASP A 248 -20.62 7.19 25.67
N LEU A 249 -20.10 7.78 26.76
CA LEU A 249 -20.82 7.87 28.03
C LEU A 249 -22.01 8.84 27.99
N TYR A 250 -21.96 9.87 27.15
CA TYR A 250 -22.94 10.96 27.18
C TYR A 250 -23.85 11.03 25.96
N PHE A 251 -23.43 10.50 24.81
CA PHE A 251 -24.27 10.42 23.63
C PHE A 251 -24.99 9.07 23.60
N ASP A 252 -26.32 9.10 23.46
CA ASP A 252 -27.16 7.89 23.36
C ASP A 252 -27.07 7.20 21.99
N ARG A 253 -26.24 7.73 21.08
CA ARG A 253 -25.93 7.19 19.76
C ARG A 253 -24.43 6.98 19.61
N ASP A 254 -24.05 6.02 18.78
CA ASP A 254 -22.66 5.87 18.37
C ASP A 254 -22.26 7.07 17.50
N LEU A 255 -21.07 7.60 17.76
CA LEU A 255 -20.45 8.68 17.00
C LEU A 255 -19.29 8.08 16.21
N ASP A 256 -19.22 8.37 14.90
CA ASP A 256 -18.12 7.88 14.06
C ASP A 256 -16.78 8.38 14.61
N TYR A 257 -15.77 7.50 14.68
CA TYR A 257 -14.45 7.86 15.16
C TYR A 257 -13.45 8.00 14.02
N HIS A 258 -13.07 9.24 13.73
CA HIS A 258 -12.15 9.57 12.64
C HIS A 258 -10.73 9.86 13.16
N ILE A 259 -9.72 9.24 12.54
CA ILE A 259 -8.32 9.59 12.72
C ILE A 259 -7.84 10.43 11.54
N THR A 260 -7.97 11.74 11.64
CA THR A 260 -7.77 12.65 10.50
C THR A 260 -6.33 13.10 10.28
N GLU A 261 -5.40 12.66 11.12
CA GLU A 261 -3.96 12.73 10.88
C GLU A 261 -3.24 11.57 11.58
N TRP A 262 -2.61 10.68 10.81
CA TRP A 262 -1.76 9.62 11.38
C TRP A 262 -0.55 9.30 10.51
N ASN A 263 0.57 8.92 11.18
CA ASN A 263 1.80 8.33 10.63
C ASN A 263 2.83 8.12 11.76
N VAL A 264 4.01 7.63 11.43
CA VAL A 264 5.22 7.87 12.22
C VAL A 264 5.49 9.37 12.36
N GLN A 265 5.70 9.84 13.58
CA GLN A 265 6.04 11.24 13.77
C GLN A 265 7.37 11.57 13.08
N ASN A 266 7.40 12.62 12.26
CA ASN A 266 8.59 13.06 11.50
C ASN A 266 9.89 13.21 12.33
N LYS A 267 9.81 13.44 13.64
CA LYS A 267 11.00 13.56 14.52
C LYS A 267 11.51 12.22 15.06
N ARG A 268 10.81 11.12 14.81
CA ARG A 268 11.22 9.75 15.15
C ARG A 268 12.07 9.17 14.03
N MET A 269 13.27 9.73 13.91
CA MET A 269 14.23 9.37 12.85
C MET A 269 14.65 7.90 12.95
N ASP A 270 14.62 7.32 14.15
CA ASP A 270 14.93 5.92 14.41
C ASP A 270 13.82 4.93 13.95
N GLN A 271 12.69 5.45 13.45
CA GLN A 271 11.52 4.68 13.01
C GLN A 271 11.03 5.08 11.60
N GLN A 272 11.86 5.77 10.80
CA GLN A 272 11.55 6.09 9.39
C GLN A 272 11.98 4.95 8.45
N GLY A 273 11.84 5.13 7.13
CA GLY A 273 12.31 4.16 6.13
C GLY A 273 11.63 2.81 6.28
N LEU A 274 12.39 1.72 6.07
CA LEU A 274 11.83 0.35 6.13
C LEU A 274 11.22 0.03 7.50
N LYS A 275 11.79 0.55 8.59
CA LYS A 275 11.16 0.44 9.92
C LYS A 275 9.74 0.99 9.99
N ALA A 276 9.47 2.09 9.27
CA ALA A 276 8.16 2.72 9.27
C ALA A 276 7.08 1.80 8.68
N ALA A 277 7.44 0.90 7.75
CA ALA A 277 6.50 -0.01 7.12
C ALA A 277 5.75 -0.87 8.15
N SER A 278 6.49 -1.57 9.01
CA SER A 278 5.89 -2.33 10.13
C SER A 278 5.15 -1.46 11.15
N VAL A 279 5.53 -0.19 11.33
CA VAL A 279 4.81 0.74 12.22
C VAL A 279 3.47 1.14 11.62
N ILE A 280 3.39 1.37 10.31
CA ILE A 280 2.14 1.65 9.59
C ILE A 280 1.16 0.49 9.75
N LEU A 281 1.61 -0.75 9.52
CA LEU A 281 0.81 -1.96 9.76
C LEU A 281 0.29 -2.02 11.20
N LYS A 282 1.16 -1.80 12.20
CA LYS A 282 0.76 -1.83 13.61
C LYS A 282 -0.21 -0.69 13.97
N GLN A 283 -0.01 0.51 13.43
CA GLN A 283 -0.96 1.62 13.66
C GLN A 283 -2.32 1.31 13.05
N PHE A 284 -2.37 0.67 11.88
CA PHE A 284 -3.60 0.29 11.21
C PHE A 284 -4.38 -0.77 12.00
N GLU A 285 -3.71 -1.84 12.47
CA GLU A 285 -4.28 -2.79 13.43
C GLU A 285 -4.86 -2.09 14.66
N ASN A 286 -4.09 -1.23 15.32
CA ASN A 286 -4.56 -0.52 16.53
C ASN A 286 -5.78 0.37 16.25
N MET A 287 -5.90 0.95 15.05
CA MET A 287 -7.06 1.76 14.66
C MET A 287 -8.32 0.89 14.51
N LEU A 288 -8.18 -0.29 13.90
CA LEU A 288 -9.30 -1.24 13.77
C LEU A 288 -9.72 -1.83 15.13
N GLU A 289 -8.77 -2.15 16.00
CA GLU A 289 -9.06 -2.66 17.36
C GLU A 289 -9.91 -1.70 18.18
N VAL A 290 -9.73 -0.39 18.00
CA VAL A 290 -10.46 0.64 18.75
C VAL A 290 -11.68 1.20 18.02
N GLY A 291 -12.04 0.63 16.86
CA GLY A 291 -13.23 1.03 16.11
C GLY A 291 -13.10 2.39 15.42
N VAL A 292 -11.94 2.68 14.81
CA VAL A 292 -11.82 3.85 13.91
C VAL A 292 -12.62 3.58 12.64
N ASP A 293 -13.50 4.49 12.26
CA ASP A 293 -14.38 4.36 11.09
C ASP A 293 -13.75 4.94 9.81
N ALA A 294 -12.91 5.96 9.94
CA ALA A 294 -12.21 6.60 8.83
C ALA A 294 -10.84 7.14 9.26
N ALA A 295 -9.87 7.17 8.34
CA ALA A 295 -8.52 7.64 8.65
C ALA A 295 -7.89 8.39 7.47
N ASP A 296 -7.21 9.51 7.79
CA ASP A 296 -6.48 10.33 6.82
C ASP A 296 -4.98 10.33 7.11
N VAL A 297 -4.19 9.70 6.24
CA VAL A 297 -2.75 9.57 6.43
C VAL A 297 -2.03 10.91 6.21
N TRP A 298 -0.99 11.16 7.03
CA TRP A 298 -0.12 12.32 6.93
C TRP A 298 1.33 11.89 6.65
N SER A 299 1.94 12.11 5.51
CA SER A 299 1.47 12.87 4.35
C SER A 299 1.92 12.18 3.09
N ILE A 300 1.19 12.39 2.01
CA ILE A 300 1.48 11.74 0.73
C ILE A 300 2.74 12.30 0.08
N ARG A 301 2.79 13.62 -0.19
CA ARG A 301 3.99 14.32 -0.69
C ARG A 301 4.39 15.44 0.27
N ASN A 302 5.65 15.46 0.70
CA ASN A 302 6.13 16.45 1.68
C ASN A 302 7.67 16.54 1.74
N LYS A 303 8.19 17.64 2.31
CA LYS A 303 9.64 17.85 2.56
C LYS A 303 10.08 17.33 3.94
N ASN A 304 9.52 16.19 4.34
CA ASN A 304 9.66 15.57 5.65
C ASN A 304 9.90 14.06 5.47
N TYR A 305 10.52 13.41 6.45
CA TYR A 305 10.94 12.02 6.39
C TYR A 305 9.76 11.02 6.29
N ASN A 306 8.60 11.38 6.84
CA ASN A 306 7.39 10.56 6.86
C ASN A 306 6.46 10.75 5.64
N SER A 307 7.00 11.17 4.49
CA SER A 307 6.25 11.20 3.23
C SER A 307 6.09 9.80 2.64
N LEU A 308 4.92 9.47 2.10
CA LEU A 308 4.65 8.16 1.50
C LEU A 308 5.01 8.07 0.00
N ALA A 309 5.02 9.20 -0.71
CA ALA A 309 5.23 9.27 -2.16
C ALA A 309 6.30 10.32 -2.57
N GLY A 310 7.34 10.48 -1.73
CA GLY A 310 8.48 11.35 -2.07
C GLY A 310 8.30 12.85 -1.79
N GLY A 311 9.15 13.66 -2.42
CA GLY A 311 9.25 15.13 -2.25
C GLY A 311 8.12 15.90 -2.96
N THR A 312 8.16 17.24 -3.00
CA THR A 312 7.03 18.07 -3.51
C THR A 312 7.33 18.84 -4.79
N LEU A 313 8.56 18.79 -5.31
CA LEU A 313 8.93 19.49 -6.55
C LEU A 313 8.62 18.63 -7.78
N GLU A 314 8.57 19.26 -8.95
CA GLU A 314 8.35 18.59 -10.24
C GLU A 314 9.43 17.54 -10.51
N GLU A 315 10.67 17.84 -10.18
CA GLU A 315 11.83 16.96 -10.40
C GLU A 315 11.96 15.88 -9.31
N ASN A 316 11.19 15.96 -8.22
CA ASN A 316 11.16 14.87 -7.25
C ASN A 316 10.35 13.71 -7.83
N PRO A 317 10.93 12.50 -7.95
CA PRO A 317 10.20 11.35 -8.46
C PRO A 317 9.04 11.00 -7.53
N ILE A 318 8.00 10.44 -8.12
CA ILE A 318 6.84 9.87 -7.44
C ILE A 318 7.07 8.36 -7.41
N TYR A 319 7.22 7.83 -6.21
CA TYR A 319 7.48 6.42 -5.97
C TYR A 319 7.03 6.11 -4.55
N PRO A 320 6.60 4.87 -4.27
CA PRO A 320 6.28 4.48 -2.91
C PRO A 320 7.56 4.44 -2.08
N THR A 321 7.57 5.18 -0.97
CA THR A 321 8.58 4.97 0.07
C THR A 321 8.26 3.65 0.80
N PRO A 322 9.17 3.08 1.61
CA PRO A 322 8.87 1.83 2.31
C PRO A 322 7.52 1.81 3.08
N PRO A 323 7.13 2.85 3.86
CA PRO A 323 5.79 2.91 4.44
C PRO A 323 4.67 3.15 3.42
N GLY A 324 4.96 3.80 2.29
CA GLY A 324 4.00 3.96 1.19
C GLY A 324 3.68 2.64 0.50
N GLN A 325 4.67 1.77 0.33
CA GLN A 325 4.49 0.46 -0.29
C GLN A 325 3.56 -0.44 0.53
N VAL A 326 3.71 -0.48 1.87
CA VAL A 326 2.77 -1.24 2.71
C VAL A 326 1.39 -0.59 2.79
N PHE A 327 1.30 0.74 2.66
CA PHE A 327 0.01 1.42 2.56
C PHE A 327 -0.75 1.00 1.30
N MET A 328 -0.05 0.91 0.16
CA MET A 328 -0.60 0.35 -1.08
C MET A 328 -1.02 -1.11 -0.89
N TRP A 329 -0.13 -1.93 -0.32
CA TRP A 329 -0.42 -3.35 -0.09
C TRP A 329 -1.68 -3.56 0.74
N MET A 330 -1.89 -2.74 1.79
CA MET A 330 -3.13 -2.80 2.56
C MET A 330 -4.36 -2.44 1.71
N GLY A 331 -4.28 -1.40 0.88
CA GLY A 331 -5.37 -0.99 0.01
C GLY A 331 -5.72 -2.01 -1.08
N GLU A 332 -4.73 -2.78 -1.53
CA GLU A 332 -4.90 -3.85 -2.53
C GLU A 332 -5.40 -5.16 -1.88
N SER A 333 -4.73 -5.60 -0.82
CA SER A 333 -4.90 -6.96 -0.30
C SER A 333 -6.01 -7.09 0.75
N LEU A 334 -6.40 -6.00 1.41
CA LEU A 334 -7.40 -6.04 2.50
C LEU A 334 -8.85 -5.84 2.06
N PHE A 335 -9.11 -5.96 0.76
CA PHE A 335 -10.46 -6.05 0.19
C PHE A 335 -10.60 -7.34 -0.61
N ASP A 336 -11.80 -7.91 -0.65
CA ASP A 336 -12.14 -9.02 -1.53
C ASP A 336 -12.52 -8.55 -2.95
N GLU A 337 -12.86 -9.47 -3.84
CA GLU A 337 -13.19 -9.14 -5.24
C GLU A 337 -14.46 -8.27 -5.39
N ASN A 338 -15.30 -8.22 -4.36
CA ASN A 338 -16.52 -7.41 -4.32
C ASN A 338 -16.30 -6.04 -3.67
N GLY A 339 -15.09 -5.76 -3.19
CA GLY A 339 -14.75 -4.54 -2.46
C GLY A 339 -15.17 -4.58 -0.99
N GLU A 340 -15.51 -5.75 -0.42
CA GLU A 340 -15.75 -5.89 1.02
C GLU A 340 -14.41 -6.00 1.76
N GLY A 341 -14.23 -5.19 2.80
CA GLY A 341 -12.98 -5.19 3.56
C GLY A 341 -12.86 -6.37 4.52
N LEU A 342 -11.63 -6.86 4.69
CA LEU A 342 -11.30 -7.97 5.57
C LEU A 342 -11.40 -7.56 7.04
N SER A 343 -11.75 -8.51 7.92
CA SER A 343 -11.82 -8.29 9.37
C SER A 343 -10.49 -8.57 10.05
N LEU A 344 -10.10 -7.76 11.04
CA LEU A 344 -8.87 -8.01 11.81
C LEU A 344 -9.02 -9.25 12.70
N VAL A 345 -7.96 -10.04 12.80
CA VAL A 345 -7.91 -11.31 13.54
C VAL A 345 -6.72 -11.31 14.49
N ASP A 346 -7.01 -11.51 15.78
CA ASP A 346 -5.97 -11.79 16.77
C ASP A 346 -5.25 -13.10 16.48
N LEU A 347 -3.98 -13.22 16.88
CA LEU A 347 -3.25 -14.48 16.75
C LEU A 347 -2.89 -15.10 18.10
N TYR A 348 -3.13 -16.40 18.21
CA TYR A 348 -2.49 -17.25 19.21
C TYR A 348 -1.22 -17.91 18.63
N GLY A 349 -0.35 -18.35 19.54
CA GLY A 349 0.93 -19.00 19.16
C GLY A 349 2.11 -18.04 19.07
N ILE A 350 1.90 -16.75 19.33
CA ILE A 350 2.95 -15.73 19.40
C ILE A 350 3.23 -15.31 20.87
N PRO A 351 4.47 -14.95 21.22
CA PRO A 351 4.80 -14.39 22.53
C PRO A 351 4.05 -13.08 22.80
N LYS A 352 3.62 -12.84 24.05
CA LYS A 352 2.92 -11.60 24.42
C LYS A 352 3.80 -10.34 24.40
N LYS A 353 5.13 -10.48 24.45
CA LYS A 353 6.10 -9.38 24.52
C LYS A 353 7.39 -9.79 23.85
N ASN A 354 8.20 -8.79 23.49
CA ASN A 354 9.52 -8.96 22.87
C ASN A 354 9.41 -9.82 21.61
N ARG A 355 8.58 -9.37 20.66
CA ARG A 355 8.30 -10.04 19.39
C ARG A 355 9.33 -9.60 18.35
N PRO A 356 10.35 -10.42 18.03
CA PRO A 356 11.31 -10.09 16.99
C PRO A 356 10.66 -10.08 15.60
N ILE A 357 9.58 -10.84 15.44
CA ILE A 357 8.70 -10.84 14.28
C ILE A 357 7.32 -10.40 14.76
N GLU A 358 6.80 -9.32 14.18
CA GLU A 358 5.43 -8.84 14.42
C GLU A 358 4.49 -9.40 13.36
N PHE A 359 3.24 -9.67 13.72
CA PHE A 359 2.23 -10.22 12.82
C PHE A 359 0.94 -9.39 12.86
N ASN A 360 0.35 -9.14 11.69
CA ASN A 360 -0.94 -8.46 11.51
C ASN A 360 -1.81 -9.33 10.60
N THR A 361 -2.98 -9.79 11.06
CA THR A 361 -3.78 -10.78 10.32
C THR A 361 -5.19 -10.27 10.05
N TYR A 362 -5.66 -10.49 8.82
CA TYR A 362 -6.97 -10.06 8.36
C TYR A 362 -7.63 -11.23 7.64
N THR A 363 -8.93 -11.45 7.85
CA THR A 363 -9.66 -12.54 7.20
C THR A 363 -10.98 -12.06 6.61
N GLY A 364 -11.30 -12.57 5.43
CA GLY A 364 -12.60 -12.41 4.77
C GLY A 364 -13.15 -13.76 4.35
N ALA A 365 -14.21 -13.76 3.53
CA ALA A 365 -14.80 -14.99 3.00
C ALA A 365 -13.89 -15.70 1.98
N GLU A 366 -13.12 -14.94 1.20
CA GLU A 366 -12.36 -15.44 0.05
C GLU A 366 -10.87 -15.60 0.33
N LYS A 367 -10.33 -14.91 1.34
CA LYS A 367 -8.90 -14.95 1.65
C LYS A 367 -8.61 -14.54 3.09
N THR A 368 -7.45 -14.96 3.57
CA THR A 368 -6.81 -14.45 4.79
C THR A 368 -5.47 -13.85 4.39
N VAL A 369 -5.17 -12.65 4.87
CA VAL A 369 -3.91 -11.93 4.64
C VAL A 369 -3.18 -11.77 5.96
N LEU A 370 -1.90 -12.12 5.99
CA LEU A 370 -1.02 -12.04 7.14
C LEU A 370 0.21 -11.24 6.76
N TYR A 371 0.46 -10.11 7.41
CA TYR A 371 1.75 -9.45 7.35
C TYR A 371 2.66 -9.98 8.45
N ALA A 372 3.92 -10.26 8.11
CA ALA A 372 4.99 -10.60 9.03
C ALA A 372 6.14 -9.59 8.88
N SER A 373 6.51 -8.91 9.96
CA SER A 373 7.52 -7.85 9.94
C SER A 373 8.69 -8.16 10.88
N SER A 374 9.91 -8.11 10.36
CA SER A 374 11.12 -8.16 11.19
C SER A 374 11.24 -6.89 12.03
N ARG A 375 11.55 -7.04 13.33
CA ARG A 375 11.81 -5.94 14.27
C ARG A 375 13.16 -6.14 14.96
N THR A 376 14.15 -6.64 14.21
CA THR A 376 15.51 -6.93 14.69
C THR A 376 16.57 -6.19 13.87
N ASN A 377 17.80 -6.13 14.40
CA ASN A 377 18.99 -5.67 13.66
C ASN A 377 19.78 -6.84 13.05
N ASP A 378 19.29 -8.06 13.16
CA ASP A 378 19.99 -9.26 12.73
C ASP A 378 19.70 -9.56 11.25
N PHE A 379 20.73 -9.98 10.52
CA PHE A 379 20.63 -10.43 9.12
C PHE A 379 20.37 -11.93 9.06
N GLY A 380 19.67 -12.36 7.99
CA GLY A 380 19.36 -13.77 7.72
C GLY A 380 18.62 -14.47 8.86
N VAL A 381 17.68 -13.78 9.49
CA VAL A 381 16.79 -14.36 10.52
C VAL A 381 15.84 -15.34 9.86
N THR A 382 15.91 -16.62 10.24
CA THR A 382 15.01 -17.65 9.72
C THR A 382 13.72 -17.71 10.55
N VAL A 383 12.57 -17.78 9.90
CA VAL A 383 11.25 -17.86 10.53
C VAL A 383 10.47 -19.02 9.93
N ASP A 384 10.16 -20.01 10.75
CA ASP A 384 9.36 -21.18 10.36
C ASP A 384 7.91 -20.99 10.85
N LEU A 385 6.95 -20.99 9.93
CA LEU A 385 5.53 -20.78 10.22
C LEU A 385 4.71 -22.05 9.92
N ASP A 386 3.94 -22.49 10.91
CA ASP A 386 2.87 -23.46 10.76
C ASP A 386 1.53 -22.71 10.76
N LEU A 387 0.99 -22.53 9.55
CA LEU A 387 -0.26 -21.88 9.20
C LEU A 387 -1.44 -22.86 9.07
N THR A 388 -1.21 -24.16 9.27
CA THR A 388 -2.22 -25.23 9.07
C THR A 388 -3.51 -25.00 9.86
N ASN A 389 -3.41 -24.33 11.00
CA ASN A 389 -4.55 -24.06 11.89
C ASN A 389 -5.06 -22.62 11.77
N LEU A 390 -4.51 -21.82 10.85
CA LEU A 390 -4.92 -20.43 10.64
C LEU A 390 -6.24 -20.35 9.86
N VAL A 391 -6.41 -21.23 8.87
CA VAL A 391 -7.59 -21.36 8.02
C VAL A 391 -8.15 -22.78 8.08
N ASP A 392 -9.43 -22.97 7.76
CA ASP A 392 -10.12 -24.27 7.80
C ASP A 392 -10.26 -24.94 6.41
N TYR A 393 -9.67 -24.32 5.38
CA TYR A 393 -9.58 -24.83 4.02
C TYR A 393 -8.12 -25.18 3.66
N THR A 394 -7.93 -25.86 2.52
CA THR A 394 -6.59 -26.05 1.94
C THR A 394 -6.20 -24.76 1.22
N PRO A 395 -5.18 -24.03 1.69
CA PRO A 395 -4.83 -22.75 1.10
C PRO A 395 -3.85 -22.91 -0.07
N HIS A 396 -3.99 -22.06 -1.07
CA HIS A 396 -2.87 -21.58 -1.85
C HIS A 396 -2.18 -20.44 -1.08
N ILE A 397 -0.85 -20.50 -0.97
CA ILE A 397 -0.05 -19.59 -0.15
C ILE A 397 0.80 -18.75 -1.08
N SER A 398 0.38 -17.50 -1.31
CA SER A 398 1.18 -16.50 -2.01
C SER A 398 1.94 -15.66 -1.00
N VAL A 399 3.20 -15.35 -1.29
CA VAL A 399 4.04 -14.54 -0.43
C VAL A 399 4.71 -13.46 -1.27
N ARG A 400 4.56 -12.19 -0.86
CA ARG A 400 5.37 -11.09 -1.36
C ARG A 400 6.21 -10.49 -0.24
N LYS A 401 7.50 -10.34 -0.47
CA LYS A 401 8.50 -9.87 0.49
C LYS A 401 9.08 -8.55 0.01
N MET A 402 9.19 -7.57 0.91
CA MET A 402 9.79 -6.28 0.65
C MET A 402 11.03 -6.05 1.52
N GLY A 403 12.12 -5.65 0.86
CA GLY A 403 13.37 -5.22 1.47
C GLY A 403 13.97 -3.99 0.77
N ILE A 404 15.16 -3.56 1.20
CA ILE A 404 15.92 -2.49 0.52
C ILE A 404 16.65 -3.08 -0.67
N LEU A 405 16.43 -2.51 -1.86
CA LEU A 405 17.17 -2.90 -3.06
C LEU A 405 18.66 -2.58 -2.88
N ASP A 406 19.50 -3.59 -3.08
CA ASP A 406 20.94 -3.46 -2.91
C ASP A 406 21.52 -2.40 -3.87
N GLY A 407 22.34 -1.50 -3.32
CA GLY A 407 22.94 -0.38 -4.07
C GLY A 407 22.01 0.82 -4.30
N SER A 408 20.76 0.78 -3.84
CA SER A 408 19.84 1.92 -3.97
C SER A 408 20.10 3.07 -2.99
N SER A 409 20.82 2.78 -1.89
CA SER A 409 21.08 3.75 -0.83
C SER A 409 22.32 4.59 -1.08
N ASP A 410 22.22 5.90 -0.84
CA ASP A 410 23.36 6.83 -0.84
C ASP A 410 23.80 7.23 0.58
N GLY A 411 23.14 6.68 1.60
CA GLY A 411 23.39 6.96 3.02
C GLY A 411 22.83 8.31 3.50
N LEU A 412 21.98 8.97 2.71
CA LEU A 412 21.34 10.25 3.02
C LEU A 412 19.83 10.14 2.88
N SER A 413 19.10 10.46 3.94
CA SER A 413 17.63 10.48 3.91
C SER A 413 17.08 11.82 3.40
N ASP A 414 17.57 12.31 2.27
CA ASP A 414 17.40 13.71 1.87
C ASP A 414 16.49 13.96 0.69
N ARG A 415 16.11 12.95 -0.10
CA ARG A 415 15.27 13.08 -1.30
C ARG A 415 15.76 14.12 -2.28
N ALA A 416 17.08 14.23 -2.44
CA ALA A 416 17.68 15.08 -3.45
C ALA A 416 17.14 14.72 -4.84
N ALA A 417 16.55 15.69 -5.51
CA ALA A 417 16.22 15.58 -6.93
C ALA A 417 17.39 16.06 -7.79
N PHE A 418 17.54 15.44 -8.94
CA PHE A 418 18.54 15.78 -9.96
C PHE A 418 17.85 15.90 -11.31
N GLU A 419 18.28 16.88 -12.11
CA GLU A 419 17.88 16.97 -13.52
C GLU A 419 18.50 15.80 -14.32
N GLU A 420 17.99 15.53 -15.53
CA GLU A 420 18.58 14.53 -16.45
C GLU A 420 20.09 14.76 -16.70
N SER A 421 20.56 16.01 -16.58
CA SER A 421 21.97 16.37 -16.69
C SER A 421 22.84 15.94 -15.50
N GLY A 422 22.25 15.35 -14.45
CA GLY A 422 22.88 15.06 -13.16
C GLY A 422 23.04 16.27 -12.25
N ARG A 423 22.46 17.43 -12.62
CA ARG A 423 22.54 18.65 -11.80
C ARG A 423 21.54 18.58 -10.64
N PHE A 424 22.04 18.80 -9.43
CA PHE A 424 21.20 18.92 -8.23
C PHE A 424 20.17 20.05 -8.32
N VAL A 425 18.92 19.73 -7.98
CA VAL A 425 17.80 20.68 -7.92
C VAL A 425 17.77 21.34 -6.56
N THR A 426 18.02 22.65 -6.53
CA THR A 426 18.09 23.41 -5.27
C THR A 426 16.74 23.42 -4.55
N GLY A 427 16.74 23.00 -3.28
CA GLY A 427 15.54 23.00 -2.43
C GLY A 427 14.66 21.76 -2.56
N SER A 428 15.10 20.75 -3.33
CA SER A 428 14.45 19.43 -3.41
C SER A 428 14.59 18.63 -2.11
N ARG A 429 15.68 18.85 -1.38
CA ARG A 429 15.99 18.07 -0.18
C ARG A 429 15.00 18.30 0.97
N ASN A 430 14.87 17.27 1.80
CA ASN A 430 14.24 17.30 3.11
C ASN A 430 14.86 18.37 4.04
N ALA A 431 14.16 18.68 5.12
CA ALA A 431 14.72 19.47 6.21
C ALA A 431 15.84 18.71 6.93
N LEU A 432 16.97 19.39 7.19
CA LEU A 432 18.10 18.80 7.93
C LEU A 432 17.71 18.43 9.37
N ARG A 433 18.19 17.28 9.83
CA ARG A 433 18.19 16.94 11.26
C ARG A 433 19.16 17.84 12.00
N ILE A 434 18.83 18.19 13.24
CA ILE A 434 19.76 18.81 14.19
C ILE A 434 20.18 17.74 15.18
N ILE A 435 21.49 17.50 15.28
CA ILE A 435 22.07 16.44 16.12
C ILE A 435 23.07 17.05 17.10
N ASP A 436 23.31 16.37 18.22
CA ASP A 436 24.32 16.77 19.19
C ASP A 436 25.72 16.25 18.83
N LYS A 437 26.71 16.56 19.66
CA LYS A 437 28.09 16.09 19.46
C LYS A 437 28.22 14.57 19.61
N ALA A 438 27.46 13.93 20.49
CA ALA A 438 27.57 12.50 20.75
C ALA A 438 27.06 11.68 19.55
N GLU A 439 25.92 12.08 18.97
CA GLU A 439 25.37 11.47 17.77
C GLU A 439 26.31 11.66 16.57
N LYS A 440 26.87 12.87 16.39
CA LYS A 440 27.90 13.11 15.37
C LYS A 440 29.08 12.15 15.51
N ASP A 441 29.65 12.07 16.72
CA ASP A 441 30.85 11.27 16.94
C ASP A 441 30.54 9.76 16.75
N ALA A 442 29.31 9.32 17.02
CA ALA A 442 28.83 7.97 16.73
C ALA A 442 28.72 7.68 15.21
N ILE A 443 28.23 8.64 14.41
CA ILE A 443 28.22 8.52 12.95
C ILE A 443 29.66 8.43 12.41
N GLU A 444 30.54 9.33 12.84
CA GLU A 444 31.95 9.33 12.39
C GLU A 444 32.69 8.04 12.78
N ALA A 445 32.35 7.45 13.93
CA ALA A 445 32.91 6.17 14.34
C ALA A 445 32.47 5.01 13.43
N LYS A 446 31.21 4.99 12.99
CA LYS A 446 30.69 3.97 12.05
C LYS A 446 31.30 4.10 10.66
N PHE A 447 31.61 5.32 10.24
CA PHE A 447 32.14 5.63 8.92
C PHE A 447 33.66 5.82 8.89
N ILE A 448 34.39 5.39 9.92
CA ILE A 448 35.82 5.72 10.08
C ILE A 448 36.64 5.41 8.82
N ASN A 449 36.52 4.22 8.25
CA ASN A 449 37.31 3.82 7.09
C ASN A 449 36.83 4.49 5.79
N VAL A 450 35.52 4.58 5.55
CA VAL A 450 34.97 5.25 4.34
C VAL A 450 35.23 6.76 4.33
N LEU A 451 35.31 7.40 5.51
CA LEU A 451 35.75 8.80 5.65
C LEU A 451 37.25 8.96 5.37
N GLU A 452 38.08 8.01 5.80
CA GLU A 452 39.53 8.02 5.53
C GLU A 452 39.85 7.76 4.05
N LEU A 453 39.10 6.87 3.41
CA LEU A 453 39.20 6.58 1.98
C LEU A 453 38.61 7.68 1.10
N GLY A 454 37.86 8.63 1.67
CA GLY A 454 37.17 9.69 0.93
C GLY A 454 35.98 9.20 0.11
N VAL A 455 35.46 8.00 0.43
CA VAL A 455 34.23 7.44 -0.16
C VAL A 455 33.01 8.17 0.39
N TYR A 456 33.07 8.66 1.63
CA TYR A 456 32.02 9.46 2.25
C TYR A 456 32.54 10.83 2.66
N GLU A 457 31.76 11.88 2.39
CA GLU A 457 32.19 13.26 2.61
C GLU A 457 31.79 13.80 3.99
N ARG A 458 32.76 14.34 4.74
CA ARG A 458 32.52 14.92 6.08
C ARG A 458 31.55 16.12 6.06
N TYR A 459 31.38 16.78 4.92
CA TYR A 459 30.48 17.94 4.84
C TYR A 459 29.00 17.54 5.00
N HIS A 460 28.64 16.26 4.85
CA HIS A 460 27.31 15.74 5.17
C HIS A 460 26.95 15.89 6.65
N ILE A 461 27.95 16.16 7.52
CA ILE A 461 27.75 16.51 8.94
C ILE A 461 28.25 17.94 9.15
N GLY A 462 27.36 18.91 8.92
CA GLY A 462 27.68 20.33 9.01
C GLY A 462 27.56 20.87 10.42
N ARG A 463 28.42 21.84 10.79
CA ARG A 463 28.26 22.57 12.07
C ARG A 463 26.98 23.42 12.05
N HIS A 464 26.24 23.41 13.16
CA HIS A 464 25.05 24.23 13.37
C HIS A 464 25.14 24.91 14.74
N GLY A 465 25.71 26.12 14.79
CA GLY A 465 25.95 26.82 16.06
C GLY A 465 27.18 26.33 16.82
N GLU A 466 27.24 26.63 18.13
CA GLU A 466 28.43 26.33 18.94
C GLU A 466 28.56 24.85 19.30
N GLU A 467 27.45 24.19 19.65
CA GLU A 467 27.41 22.84 20.24
C GLU A 467 26.53 21.81 19.49
N SER A 468 25.94 22.18 18.35
CA SER A 468 25.13 21.26 17.53
C SER A 468 25.62 21.14 16.09
N TYR A 469 25.15 20.09 15.43
CA TYR A 469 25.43 19.76 14.05
C TYR A 469 24.13 19.53 13.29
N ARG A 470 24.22 19.47 11.97
CA ARG A 470 23.09 19.19 11.09
C ARG A 470 23.48 18.20 10.01
N THR A 471 22.59 17.26 9.70
CA THR A 471 22.87 16.19 8.76
C THR A 471 21.60 15.63 8.11
N TYR A 472 21.79 14.90 7.02
CA TYR A 472 20.79 14.03 6.40
C TYR A 472 21.03 12.55 6.70
N VAL A 473 22.17 12.22 7.33
CA VAL A 473 22.52 10.85 7.68
C VAL A 473 21.45 10.25 8.60
N PRO A 474 21.04 8.98 8.36
CA PRO A 474 20.18 8.22 9.26
C PRO A 474 20.67 8.16 10.71
N ASP A 475 19.80 7.75 11.63
CA ASP A 475 20.19 7.65 13.04
C ASP A 475 21.28 6.55 13.17
N PRO A 476 22.40 6.81 13.86
CA PRO A 476 23.51 5.85 13.90
C PRO A 476 23.09 4.49 14.47
N SER A 477 22.08 4.41 15.35
CA SER A 477 21.54 3.14 15.85
C SER A 477 20.90 2.27 14.78
N THR A 478 20.55 2.86 13.63
CA THR A 478 19.85 2.20 12.51
C THR A 478 20.73 1.97 11.29
N ILE A 479 21.97 2.48 11.32
CA ILE A 479 22.98 2.19 10.30
C ILE A 479 23.67 0.88 10.70
N LEU A 480 23.36 -0.20 9.99
CA LEU A 480 23.88 -1.53 10.26
C LEU A 480 25.04 -1.85 9.31
N LEU A 481 25.96 -2.71 9.73
CA LEU A 481 27.02 -3.23 8.88
C LEU A 481 26.60 -4.62 8.40
N LYS A 482 26.72 -4.87 7.10
CA LYS A 482 26.40 -6.18 6.52
C LYS A 482 27.31 -7.28 7.11
N PRO A 483 26.88 -8.56 7.10
CA PRO A 483 27.64 -9.66 7.66
C PRO A 483 29.12 -9.69 7.22
N GLY A 484 30.03 -9.82 8.20
CA GLY A 484 31.48 -9.86 7.94
C GLY A 484 32.16 -8.49 7.84
N LYS A 485 31.43 -7.38 7.92
CA LYS A 485 31.98 -6.02 7.89
C LYS A 485 32.10 -5.42 9.30
N THR A 486 33.12 -4.58 9.48
CA THR A 486 33.34 -3.72 10.65
C THR A 486 33.56 -2.28 10.17
N PRO A 487 33.47 -1.26 11.04
CA PRO A 487 33.78 0.12 10.65
C PRO A 487 35.17 0.28 10.01
N GLU A 488 36.14 -0.56 10.39
CA GLU A 488 37.51 -0.56 9.87
C GLU A 488 37.69 -1.34 8.57
N THR A 489 36.78 -2.27 8.25
CA THR A 489 36.87 -3.10 7.03
C THR A 489 35.90 -2.69 5.94
N ALA A 490 34.91 -1.85 6.25
CA ALA A 490 33.98 -1.30 5.27
C ALA A 490 34.69 -0.33 4.31
N THR A 491 34.56 -0.55 3.02
CA THR A 491 35.23 0.20 1.95
C THR A 491 34.26 0.85 0.96
N SER A 492 32.99 0.45 0.97
CA SER A 492 31.90 1.04 0.18
C SER A 492 30.71 1.36 1.08
N LEU A 493 29.78 2.17 0.59
CA LEU A 493 28.47 2.33 1.23
C LEU A 493 27.63 1.04 1.17
N ASP A 494 27.87 0.18 0.16
CA ASP A 494 27.21 -1.13 0.05
C ASP A 494 27.55 -2.11 1.19
N ASP A 495 28.60 -1.81 1.96
CA ASP A 495 28.97 -2.57 3.16
C ASP A 495 28.05 -2.24 4.36
N TYR A 496 27.20 -1.22 4.22
CA TYR A 496 26.23 -0.76 5.21
C TYR A 496 24.81 -1.08 4.75
N TYR A 497 23.88 -1.07 5.72
CA TYR A 497 22.44 -1.19 5.51
C TYR A 497 21.75 -0.04 6.25
N PHE A 498 21.02 0.79 5.51
CA PHE A 498 20.43 2.03 5.99
C PHE A 498 18.93 1.87 6.25
N ALA A 499 18.59 1.15 7.32
CA ALA A 499 17.21 0.72 7.60
C ALA A 499 16.16 1.84 7.75
N THR A 500 16.59 3.09 8.00
CA THR A 500 15.70 4.25 8.14
C THR A 500 15.86 5.30 7.04
N GLU A 501 16.58 4.97 5.97
CA GLU A 501 16.59 5.81 4.77
C GLU A 501 15.23 5.82 4.09
N VAL A 502 14.82 6.98 3.58
CA VAL A 502 13.41 7.25 3.24
C VAL A 502 13.16 7.35 1.74
N ASP A 503 14.22 7.16 0.96
CA ASP A 503 14.35 7.39 -0.47
C ASP A 503 15.18 6.32 -1.16
N VAL A 504 15.30 5.16 -0.50
CA VAL A 504 15.78 3.92 -1.09
C VAL A 504 14.74 3.33 -2.03
N ALA A 505 15.21 2.61 -3.06
CA ALA A 505 14.35 1.74 -3.84
C ALA A 505 14.07 0.45 -3.06
N MET A 506 12.89 -0.12 -3.28
CA MET A 506 12.50 -1.39 -2.67
C MET A 506 12.78 -2.54 -3.62
N ASP A 507 13.19 -3.66 -3.05
CA ASP A 507 13.20 -4.95 -3.72
C ASP A 507 11.94 -5.70 -3.29
N ILE A 508 11.20 -6.24 -4.25
CA ILE A 508 9.96 -6.98 -4.00
C ILE A 508 10.05 -8.33 -4.66
N ASP A 509 10.22 -9.37 -3.84
CA ASP A 509 10.20 -10.75 -4.27
C ASP A 509 8.81 -11.34 -4.09
N GLN A 510 8.40 -12.20 -5.02
CA GLN A 510 7.18 -12.99 -4.88
C GLN A 510 7.48 -14.48 -5.04
N PHE A 511 6.90 -15.30 -4.16
CA PHE A 511 7.11 -16.74 -4.12
C PHE A 511 5.96 -17.46 -3.41
N TYR A 512 5.99 -18.80 -3.43
CA TYR A 512 4.88 -19.64 -3.03
C TYR A 512 5.30 -20.73 -2.07
N PHE A 513 4.34 -21.19 -1.27
CA PHE A 513 4.47 -22.42 -0.48
C PHE A 513 3.32 -23.37 -0.76
N GLU A 514 3.64 -24.66 -0.80
CA GLU A 514 2.65 -25.73 -0.99
C GLU A 514 2.14 -26.28 0.35
N ASP A 515 2.99 -26.30 1.38
CA ASP A 515 2.68 -26.87 2.68
C ASP A 515 2.48 -25.75 3.72
N PRO A 516 1.23 -25.52 4.18
CA PRO A 516 0.98 -24.54 5.23
C PRO A 516 1.65 -24.90 6.57
N SER A 517 2.14 -26.12 6.75
CA SER A 517 2.85 -26.54 7.97
C SER A 517 4.35 -26.21 7.98
N ASP A 518 4.91 -25.82 6.82
CA ASP A 518 6.34 -25.58 6.63
C ASP A 518 6.63 -24.35 5.74
N VAL A 519 6.11 -23.18 6.15
CA VAL A 519 6.40 -21.90 5.50
C VAL A 519 7.67 -21.31 6.11
N GLN A 520 8.79 -21.41 5.39
CA GLN A 520 10.11 -20.95 5.85
C GLN A 520 10.48 -19.62 5.19
N LEU A 521 10.69 -18.59 5.99
CA LEU A 521 11.05 -17.25 5.54
C LEU A 521 12.42 -16.85 6.08
N GLU A 522 13.17 -16.08 5.30
CA GLU A 522 14.41 -15.44 5.73
C GLU A 522 14.25 -13.92 5.70
N PHE A 523 14.57 -13.27 6.82
CA PHE A 523 14.47 -11.83 7.01
C PHE A 523 15.84 -11.21 7.26
N ASP A 524 16.14 -10.17 6.50
CA ASP A 524 17.08 -9.13 6.87
C ASP A 524 16.42 -8.09 7.78
N PRO A 525 17.19 -7.15 8.36
CA PRO A 525 16.66 -6.21 9.32
C PRO A 525 15.49 -5.40 8.76
N TYR A 526 14.35 -5.50 9.44
CA TYR A 526 13.13 -4.71 9.20
C TYR A 526 12.34 -5.03 7.93
N GLU A 527 12.70 -6.07 7.19
CA GLU A 527 11.91 -6.54 6.04
C GLU A 527 10.47 -6.91 6.44
N VAL A 528 9.57 -6.77 5.48
CA VAL A 528 8.13 -7.03 5.64
C VAL A 528 7.71 -8.05 4.60
N VAL A 529 6.90 -9.01 5.01
CA VAL A 529 6.31 -10.02 4.14
C VAL A 529 4.80 -9.93 4.27
N GLU A 530 4.09 -9.97 3.15
CA GLU A 530 2.66 -10.27 3.08
C GLU A 530 2.47 -11.72 2.63
N ILE A 531 1.66 -12.47 3.36
CA ILE A 531 1.29 -13.85 3.09
C ILE A 531 -0.22 -13.88 2.87
N THR A 532 -0.66 -14.29 1.69
CA THR A 532 -2.08 -14.43 1.34
C THR A 532 -2.43 -15.91 1.25
N LEU A 533 -3.42 -16.32 2.03
CA LEU A 533 -4.01 -17.65 2.05
C LEU A 533 -5.38 -17.60 1.38
N GLN A 534 -5.49 -18.15 0.18
CA GLN A 534 -6.75 -18.27 -0.56
C GLN A 534 -7.21 -19.73 -0.61
N PRO A 535 -8.51 -20.05 -0.54
CA PRO A 535 -8.98 -21.40 -0.84
C PRO A 535 -8.44 -21.82 -2.20
N LEU A 536 -7.79 -22.99 -2.26
CA LEU A 536 -7.22 -23.49 -3.52
C LEU A 536 -8.25 -23.56 -4.65
N ALA A 537 -9.52 -23.80 -4.32
CA ALA A 537 -10.63 -23.81 -5.28
C ALA A 537 -10.97 -22.43 -5.89
N ASN A 538 -10.56 -21.35 -5.24
CA ASN A 538 -10.77 -19.97 -5.69
C ASN A 538 -9.58 -19.44 -6.50
N VAL A 539 -8.47 -20.17 -6.53
CA VAL A 539 -7.34 -19.82 -7.37
C VAL A 539 -7.68 -20.28 -8.79
N GLY A 540 -8.04 -19.31 -9.64
CA GLY A 540 -8.09 -19.51 -11.08
C GLY A 540 -6.77 -20.13 -11.58
N VAL A 541 -6.87 -21.03 -12.55
CA VAL A 541 -5.88 -21.91 -13.19
C VAL A 541 -4.59 -21.22 -13.71
N GLY A 542 -3.86 -20.51 -12.86
CA GLY A 542 -2.59 -19.87 -13.14
C GLY A 542 -1.43 -20.70 -12.58
N VAL A 543 -0.75 -21.46 -13.43
CA VAL A 543 0.50 -22.15 -13.08
C VAL A 543 1.70 -21.45 -13.72
N PRO A 544 2.91 -21.61 -13.15
CA PRO A 544 4.18 -21.20 -13.76
C PRO A 544 4.39 -21.53 -15.23
N GLY A 545 3.63 -22.49 -15.75
CA GLY A 545 3.89 -23.16 -17.01
C GLY A 545 5.24 -23.87 -17.04
N ILE A 546 5.57 -24.49 -18.18
CA ILE A 546 6.89 -25.08 -18.42
C ILE A 546 7.44 -24.42 -19.67
N LEU A 547 8.68 -23.99 -19.63
CA LEU A 547 9.39 -23.55 -20.82
C LEU A 547 10.13 -24.71 -21.50
N GLY A 548 10.03 -24.81 -22.83
CA GLY A 548 10.79 -25.73 -23.67
C GLY A 548 10.07 -27.04 -23.95
N ASP A 549 10.84 -28.09 -24.24
CA ASP A 549 10.28 -29.38 -24.65
C ASP A 549 9.70 -30.16 -23.46
N ILE A 550 8.44 -30.58 -23.58
CA ILE A 550 7.71 -31.34 -22.57
C ILE A 550 7.13 -32.62 -23.17
N MET A 551 7.06 -33.68 -22.35
CA MET A 551 6.41 -34.93 -22.73
C MET A 551 5.05 -35.02 -22.05
N VAL A 552 4.00 -35.17 -22.85
CA VAL A 552 2.62 -35.28 -22.40
C VAL A 552 2.15 -36.73 -22.53
N SER A 553 1.65 -37.29 -21.44
CA SER A 553 1.01 -38.60 -21.40
C SER A 553 -0.13 -38.58 -20.39
N PRO A 554 -1.35 -39.02 -20.74
CA PRO A 554 -2.45 -39.17 -19.80
C PRO A 554 -2.06 -40.05 -18.62
N ASN A 555 -2.60 -39.78 -17.42
CA ASN A 555 -2.32 -40.52 -16.18
C ASN A 555 -0.85 -40.58 -15.73
N SER A 556 0.10 -40.01 -16.47
CA SER A 556 1.50 -39.90 -16.08
C SER A 556 1.72 -38.60 -15.33
N GLU A 557 2.50 -38.65 -14.25
CA GLU A 557 2.86 -37.42 -13.53
C GLU A 557 3.71 -36.52 -14.45
N ASN A 558 3.20 -35.33 -14.76
CA ASN A 558 3.91 -34.24 -15.39
C ASN A 558 3.66 -32.95 -14.59
N PRO A 559 4.48 -32.67 -13.56
CA PRO A 559 4.26 -31.55 -12.64
C PRO A 559 4.15 -30.15 -13.25
N GLY A 560 4.51 -29.94 -14.52
CA GLY A 560 4.32 -28.63 -15.13
C GLY A 560 3.16 -28.57 -16.14
N LEU A 561 2.36 -29.63 -16.22
CA LEU A 561 0.97 -29.55 -16.68
C LEU A 561 -0.02 -29.47 -15.51
N ASN A 562 0.46 -29.19 -14.29
CA ASN A 562 -0.38 -29.07 -13.11
C ASN A 562 -1.52 -28.09 -13.36
N TYR A 563 -2.75 -28.54 -13.22
CA TYR A 563 -3.92 -27.69 -13.48
C TYR A 563 -3.95 -27.04 -14.87
N ALA A 564 -3.32 -27.64 -15.88
CA ALA A 564 -3.58 -27.26 -17.27
C ALA A 564 -5.03 -27.59 -17.67
N GLU A 565 -5.60 -26.78 -18.57
CA GLU A 565 -6.84 -27.10 -19.26
C GLU A 565 -6.48 -27.79 -20.58
N ILE A 566 -7.07 -28.97 -20.81
CA ILE A 566 -6.83 -29.79 -22.00
C ILE A 566 -8.13 -29.86 -22.79
N HIS A 567 -8.15 -29.24 -23.97
CA HIS A 567 -9.26 -29.33 -24.90
C HIS A 567 -9.08 -30.57 -25.78
N VAL A 568 -10.08 -31.45 -25.75
CA VAL A 568 -10.07 -32.73 -26.46
C VAL A 568 -11.19 -32.73 -27.49
N THR A 569 -10.84 -32.96 -28.75
CA THR A 569 -11.81 -33.11 -29.85
C THR A 569 -11.66 -34.49 -30.51
N PRO A 570 -12.55 -35.45 -30.22
CA PRO A 570 -12.57 -36.75 -30.90
C PRO A 570 -13.01 -36.64 -32.37
N GLU A 571 -12.54 -37.54 -33.25
CA GLU A 571 -12.84 -37.54 -34.70
C GLU A 571 -14.35 -37.46 -35.04
N ASP A 572 -15.20 -38.10 -34.22
CA ASP A 572 -16.66 -38.11 -34.37
C ASP A 572 -17.41 -37.42 -33.18
N GLY A 573 -16.72 -36.57 -32.40
CA GLY A 573 -17.22 -35.97 -31.14
C GLY A 573 -17.33 -34.44 -31.11
N GLU A 574 -17.91 -33.92 -30.03
CA GLU A 574 -17.83 -32.47 -29.70
C GLU A 574 -16.59 -32.22 -28.83
N CYS A 575 -15.99 -31.03 -28.95
CA CYS A 575 -14.89 -30.59 -28.10
C CYS A 575 -15.34 -30.48 -26.63
N TYR A 576 -14.51 -30.96 -25.70
CA TYR A 576 -14.70 -30.79 -24.27
C TYR A 576 -13.36 -30.50 -23.57
N ALA A 577 -13.42 -29.83 -22.42
CA ALA A 577 -12.25 -29.52 -21.61
C ALA A 577 -12.10 -30.54 -20.46
N VAL A 578 -10.86 -30.96 -20.22
CA VAL A 578 -10.44 -31.77 -19.08
C VAL A 578 -9.43 -30.97 -18.28
N GLN A 579 -9.55 -31.01 -16.96
CA GLN A 579 -8.63 -30.35 -16.05
C GLN A 579 -7.58 -31.35 -15.55
N ALA A 580 -6.30 -31.03 -15.71
CA ALA A 580 -5.24 -31.80 -15.07
C ALA A 580 -5.21 -31.60 -13.55
N ASP A 581 -4.80 -32.62 -12.81
CA ASP A 581 -4.64 -32.55 -11.36
C ASP A 581 -3.30 -31.91 -10.94
N ARG A 582 -3.02 -31.93 -9.63
CA ARG A 582 -1.80 -31.35 -9.03
C ARG A 582 -0.49 -32.03 -9.43
N ASN A 583 -0.56 -33.17 -10.11
CA ASN A 583 0.59 -33.90 -10.64
C ASN A 583 0.63 -33.78 -12.18
N GLY A 584 -0.26 -33.00 -12.78
CA GLY A 584 -0.43 -32.86 -14.23
C GLY A 584 -1.08 -34.09 -14.86
N GLN A 585 -1.73 -34.94 -14.05
CA GLN A 585 -2.43 -36.12 -14.54
C GLN A 585 -3.84 -35.73 -14.95
N PHE A 586 -4.27 -36.20 -16.12
CA PHE A 586 -5.63 -36.02 -16.61
C PHE A 586 -6.15 -37.33 -17.21
N ASP A 587 -7.48 -37.47 -17.23
CA ASP A 587 -8.19 -38.61 -17.79
C ASP A 587 -9.02 -38.13 -18.98
N LEU A 588 -8.74 -38.66 -20.17
CA LEU A 588 -9.43 -38.30 -21.40
C LEU A 588 -10.89 -38.79 -21.40
N ALA A 589 -11.23 -39.80 -20.58
CA ALA A 589 -12.53 -40.43 -20.51
C ALA A 589 -13.08 -40.92 -21.87
N LEU A 590 -12.22 -41.42 -22.76
CA LEU A 590 -12.64 -41.94 -24.06
C LEU A 590 -13.23 -43.35 -23.86
N GLY A 591 -14.52 -43.52 -24.17
CA GLY A 591 -15.24 -44.78 -23.92
C GLY A 591 -14.85 -45.97 -24.81
N ASP A 592 -13.95 -45.80 -25.78
CA ASP A 592 -13.51 -46.81 -26.76
C ASP A 592 -11.98 -46.81 -26.87
N SER A 593 -11.36 -47.99 -26.98
CA SER A 593 -9.92 -48.18 -26.71
C SER A 593 -8.97 -47.73 -27.84
N ASP A 594 -9.48 -47.33 -29.01
CA ASP A 594 -8.65 -46.82 -30.12
C ASP A 594 -9.36 -45.62 -30.78
N ALA A 595 -8.81 -44.40 -30.65
CA ALA A 595 -9.40 -43.20 -31.24
C ALA A 595 -8.33 -42.20 -31.74
N SER A 596 -8.64 -41.51 -32.85
CA SER A 596 -7.90 -40.32 -33.27
C SER A 596 -8.54 -39.08 -32.64
N ILE A 597 -7.74 -38.26 -31.96
CA ILE A 597 -8.20 -37.02 -31.32
C ILE A 597 -7.31 -35.84 -31.72
N GLN A 598 -7.89 -34.64 -31.74
CA GLN A 598 -7.13 -33.39 -31.66
C GLN A 598 -7.00 -32.99 -30.20
N LEU A 599 -5.81 -32.55 -29.83
CA LEU A 599 -5.49 -32.00 -28.53
C LEU A 599 -5.02 -30.56 -28.69
N GLU A 600 -5.59 -29.69 -27.89
CA GLU A 600 -5.10 -28.35 -27.64
C GLU A 600 -4.91 -28.23 -26.12
N LEU A 601 -3.70 -27.85 -25.70
CA LEU A 601 -3.38 -27.64 -24.30
C LEU A 601 -3.26 -26.15 -24.08
N SER A 602 -3.90 -25.64 -23.04
CA SER A 602 -3.79 -24.25 -22.64
C SER A 602 -3.45 -24.17 -21.14
N MET A 603 -2.56 -23.23 -20.82
CA MET A 603 -2.25 -22.88 -19.45
C MET A 603 -2.34 -21.36 -19.32
N SER A 604 -3.17 -20.91 -18.39
CA SER A 604 -3.11 -19.52 -17.95
C SER A 604 -1.84 -19.38 -17.10
N TYR A 605 -1.08 -18.32 -17.34
CA TYR A 605 0.15 -18.09 -16.60
C TYR A 605 -0.12 -17.17 -15.41
N LYS A 606 0.38 -17.55 -14.24
CA LYS A 606 0.45 -16.66 -13.08
C LYS A 606 1.80 -15.96 -13.10
N THR A 607 1.81 -14.67 -12.77
CA THR A 607 2.89 -13.65 -12.83
C THR A 607 4.22 -13.95 -12.12
N ASP A 608 4.53 -15.21 -11.85
CA ASP A 608 5.19 -15.64 -10.62
C ASP A 608 6.40 -16.56 -10.84
N SER A 609 6.82 -16.78 -12.09
CA SER A 609 7.93 -17.70 -12.40
C SER A 609 8.63 -17.51 -13.76
N GLY A 610 8.53 -16.32 -14.35
CA GLY A 610 8.95 -16.05 -15.74
C GLY A 610 8.45 -14.68 -16.20
N GLN A 611 9.28 -13.66 -16.07
CA GLN A 611 8.83 -12.27 -16.18
C GLN A 611 8.77 -11.86 -17.65
N VAL A 612 7.56 -11.74 -18.22
CA VAL A 612 7.39 -10.84 -19.37
C VAL A 612 7.64 -9.43 -18.87
N ASP A 613 8.73 -8.81 -19.31
CA ASP A 613 9.21 -7.56 -18.77
C ASP A 613 9.44 -6.48 -19.84
N VAL A 614 9.99 -5.33 -19.43
CA VAL A 614 10.26 -4.21 -20.34
C VAL A 614 11.40 -4.56 -21.32
N GLN A 615 12.29 -5.48 -20.95
CA GLN A 615 13.34 -5.98 -21.84
C GLN A 615 12.72 -6.76 -22.99
N ASP A 616 11.74 -7.63 -22.75
CA ASP A 616 11.05 -8.37 -23.82
C ASP A 616 10.41 -7.45 -24.85
N ALA A 617 9.78 -6.35 -24.40
CA ALA A 617 9.22 -5.33 -25.28
C ALA A 617 10.30 -4.68 -26.17
N LEU A 618 11.46 -4.38 -25.59
CA LEU A 618 12.60 -3.80 -26.32
C LEU A 618 13.16 -4.78 -27.35
N GLU A 619 13.24 -6.06 -27.02
CA GLU A 619 13.77 -7.09 -27.90
C GLU A 619 12.80 -7.44 -29.03
N THR A 620 11.50 -7.48 -28.74
CA THR A 620 10.43 -7.54 -29.75
C THR A 620 10.54 -6.38 -30.73
N LEU A 621 10.77 -5.16 -30.24
CA LEU A 621 10.96 -4.00 -31.11
C LEU A 621 12.18 -4.15 -32.02
N ARG A 622 13.27 -4.75 -31.53
CA ARG A 622 14.47 -5.05 -32.33
C ARG A 622 14.17 -6.10 -33.41
N LEU A 623 13.47 -7.19 -33.05
CA LEU A 623 13.04 -8.23 -33.98
C LEU A 623 12.16 -7.67 -35.10
N SER A 624 11.22 -6.76 -34.78
CA SER A 624 10.29 -6.15 -35.75
C SER A 624 10.99 -5.40 -36.89
N ILE A 625 12.18 -4.83 -36.61
CA ILE A 625 13.00 -4.10 -37.59
C ILE A 625 14.14 -4.94 -38.18
N GLY A 626 14.16 -6.24 -37.90
CA GLY A 626 15.14 -7.20 -38.43
C GLY A 626 16.52 -7.13 -37.77
N LEU A 627 16.59 -6.66 -36.53
CA LEU A 627 17.78 -6.79 -35.70
C LEU A 627 17.70 -8.04 -34.84
N ASP A 628 18.86 -8.67 -34.62
CA ASP A 628 19.02 -9.75 -33.66
C ASP A 628 18.80 -9.23 -32.22
N PRO A 629 18.27 -10.06 -31.30
CA PRO A 629 18.22 -9.73 -29.89
C PRO A 629 19.60 -9.44 -29.29
N THR A 630 19.64 -8.81 -28.11
CA THR A 630 20.92 -8.44 -27.50
C THR A 630 21.80 -9.63 -27.11
N TRP A 631 21.24 -10.83 -26.97
CA TRP A 631 21.95 -12.06 -26.63
C TRP A 631 22.48 -12.87 -27.83
N GLY A 632 22.13 -12.53 -29.07
CA GLY A 632 22.65 -13.21 -30.26
C GLY A 632 21.63 -13.36 -31.37
N THR A 633 21.95 -14.22 -32.36
CA THR A 633 21.09 -14.45 -33.52
C THR A 633 19.72 -14.97 -33.10
N ALA A 634 18.66 -14.34 -33.61
CA ALA A 634 17.28 -14.76 -33.36
C ALA A 634 17.06 -16.21 -33.83
N LYS A 635 16.44 -17.01 -32.97
CA LYS A 635 15.91 -18.33 -33.32
C LYS A 635 14.43 -18.21 -33.73
N PRO A 636 13.87 -19.20 -34.44
CA PRO A 636 12.44 -19.22 -34.81
C PRO A 636 11.49 -18.96 -33.64
N GLU A 637 11.78 -19.55 -32.49
CA GLU A 637 10.94 -19.47 -31.31
C GLU A 637 10.87 -18.04 -30.76
N ASN A 638 11.95 -17.24 -30.92
CA ASN A 638 11.93 -15.83 -30.53
C ASN A 638 10.91 -15.03 -31.35
N TYR A 639 10.64 -15.41 -32.60
CA TYR A 639 9.59 -14.79 -33.40
C TYR A 639 8.20 -15.27 -33.00
N LEU A 640 8.05 -16.54 -32.58
CA LEU A 640 6.78 -17.08 -32.07
C LEU A 640 6.33 -16.34 -30.79
N ALA A 641 7.25 -16.15 -29.83
CA ALA A 641 6.95 -15.44 -28.59
C ALA A 641 6.73 -13.94 -28.80
N ALA A 642 7.33 -13.36 -29.84
CA ALA A 642 7.27 -11.94 -30.15
C ALA A 642 6.05 -11.51 -30.99
N ASP A 643 5.36 -12.45 -31.66
CA ASP A 643 4.07 -12.22 -32.33
C ASP A 643 2.94 -12.32 -31.30
N PHE A 644 2.77 -11.25 -30.52
CA PHE A 644 1.95 -11.26 -29.32
C PHE A 644 0.45 -11.21 -29.65
N ASP A 645 0.06 -10.49 -30.71
CA ASP A 645 -1.33 -10.45 -31.16
C ASP A 645 -1.71 -11.56 -32.16
N ARG A 646 -0.73 -12.41 -32.53
CA ARG A 646 -0.87 -13.56 -33.44
C ARG A 646 -1.39 -13.18 -34.81
N ASP A 647 -1.01 -12.00 -35.32
CA ASP A 647 -1.38 -11.57 -36.67
C ASP A 647 -0.49 -12.17 -37.78
N GLY A 648 0.53 -12.94 -37.38
CA GLY A 648 1.48 -13.63 -38.24
C GLY A 648 2.71 -12.79 -38.60
N VAL A 649 2.88 -11.61 -37.99
CA VAL A 649 3.98 -10.68 -38.28
C VAL A 649 4.48 -9.99 -37.00
N VAL A 650 5.78 -10.15 -36.69
CA VAL A 650 6.38 -9.41 -35.56
C VAL A 650 6.52 -7.92 -35.89
N SER A 651 5.75 -7.09 -35.20
CA SER A 651 5.61 -5.66 -35.46
C SER A 651 5.93 -4.78 -34.24
N ALA A 652 5.86 -3.46 -34.43
CA ALA A 652 5.97 -2.52 -33.31
C ALA A 652 4.72 -2.49 -32.42
N TYR A 653 3.59 -3.06 -32.89
CA TYR A 653 2.37 -3.18 -32.09
C TYR A 653 2.52 -4.28 -31.04
N ASP A 654 3.18 -5.39 -31.38
CA ASP A 654 3.51 -6.46 -30.43
C ASP A 654 4.40 -5.95 -29.30
N ALA A 655 5.46 -5.22 -29.66
CA ALA A 655 6.35 -4.61 -28.68
C ALA A 655 5.60 -3.66 -27.72
N LEU A 656 4.61 -2.91 -28.23
CA LEU A 656 3.79 -2.02 -27.41
C LEU A 656 2.83 -2.81 -26.51
N ALA A 657 2.24 -3.89 -27.02
CA ALA A 657 1.35 -4.76 -26.26
C ALA A 657 2.11 -5.46 -25.11
N ILE A 658 3.30 -5.99 -25.39
CA ILE A 658 4.21 -6.56 -24.39
C ILE A 658 4.63 -5.50 -23.37
N LEU A 659 4.93 -4.26 -23.79
CA LEU A 659 5.25 -3.18 -22.86
C LEU A 659 4.08 -2.85 -21.93
N HIS A 660 2.85 -2.80 -22.45
CA HIS A 660 1.67 -2.61 -21.62
C HIS A 660 1.47 -3.77 -20.64
N LEU A 661 1.67 -5.01 -21.09
CA LEU A 661 1.60 -6.19 -20.23
C LEU A 661 2.67 -6.15 -19.14
N ALA A 662 3.91 -5.78 -19.46
CA ALA A 662 5.00 -5.63 -18.50
C ALA A 662 4.70 -4.57 -17.42
N MET A 663 4.02 -3.48 -17.80
CA MET A 663 3.66 -2.36 -16.93
C MET A 663 2.31 -2.53 -16.19
N ALA A 664 1.51 -3.54 -16.55
CA ALA A 664 0.20 -3.75 -15.94
C ALA A 664 0.32 -4.23 -14.49
N THR A 665 -0.68 -3.89 -13.67
CA THR A 665 -0.86 -4.48 -12.33
C THR A 665 -1.04 -6.00 -12.45
N PRO A 666 -0.58 -6.81 -11.48
CA PRO A 666 -0.62 -8.28 -11.57
C PRO A 666 -1.99 -8.84 -11.99
N ASP A 667 -3.08 -8.27 -11.50
CA ASP A 667 -4.46 -8.70 -11.79
C ASP A 667 -4.94 -8.41 -13.23
N ASN A 668 -4.21 -7.57 -13.98
CA ASN A 668 -4.52 -7.20 -15.36
C ASN A 668 -3.55 -7.84 -16.38
N LYS A 669 -2.66 -8.73 -15.94
CA LYS A 669 -1.76 -9.44 -16.84
C LYS A 669 -2.43 -10.71 -17.37
N GLU A 670 -3.03 -10.62 -18.56
CA GLU A 670 -3.45 -11.81 -19.30
C GLU A 670 -2.24 -12.39 -20.03
N HIS A 671 -1.69 -13.46 -19.45
CA HIS A 671 -0.57 -14.18 -20.01
C HIS A 671 -1.03 -15.55 -20.52
N GLU A 672 -0.47 -15.96 -21.64
CA GLU A 672 -0.89 -17.19 -22.32
C GLU A 672 0.32 -18.05 -22.69
N TRP A 673 0.29 -19.31 -22.24
CA TRP A 673 1.21 -20.33 -22.72
C TRP A 673 0.70 -20.94 -24.01
N VAL A 674 1.61 -21.07 -24.97
CA VAL A 674 1.35 -21.72 -26.25
C VAL A 674 2.14 -23.02 -26.30
N PHE A 675 1.52 -24.05 -26.86
CA PHE A 675 2.11 -25.38 -27.04
C PHE A 675 1.98 -25.75 -28.50
N ILE A 676 3.09 -26.20 -29.07
CA ILE A 676 3.16 -26.70 -30.44
C ILE A 676 3.83 -28.08 -30.45
N ASP A 677 3.68 -28.81 -31.55
CA ASP A 677 4.37 -30.09 -31.73
C ASP A 677 5.90 -29.85 -31.75
N ALA A 678 6.65 -30.58 -30.92
CA ALA A 678 8.11 -30.44 -30.86
C ALA A 678 8.81 -30.83 -32.18
N ASP A 679 8.13 -31.59 -33.05
CA ASP A 679 8.61 -31.97 -34.37
C ASP A 679 8.17 -30.99 -35.48
N GLU A 680 7.53 -29.85 -35.15
CA GLU A 680 7.10 -28.84 -36.13
C GLU A 680 8.29 -28.21 -36.88
N ASP A 681 8.17 -28.05 -38.21
CA ASP A 681 9.23 -27.47 -39.04
C ASP A 681 9.23 -25.94 -38.94
N LEU A 682 9.95 -25.37 -37.98
CA LEU A 682 10.02 -23.92 -37.80
C LEU A 682 10.98 -23.20 -38.75
N SER A 683 11.52 -23.87 -39.79
CA SER A 683 12.56 -23.30 -40.66
C SER A 683 12.10 -22.13 -41.54
N PHE A 684 10.79 -21.94 -41.69
CA PHE A 684 10.18 -20.85 -42.46
C PHE A 684 9.79 -19.64 -41.59
N ILE A 685 9.86 -19.75 -40.26
CA ILE A 685 9.47 -18.69 -39.34
C ILE A 685 10.45 -17.52 -39.42
N THR A 686 9.90 -16.33 -39.64
CA THR A 686 10.64 -15.06 -39.68
C THR A 686 9.75 -13.94 -39.17
N LYS A 687 10.32 -12.75 -38.94
CA LYS A 687 9.53 -11.56 -38.56
C LYS A 687 8.36 -11.22 -39.49
N ASP A 688 8.40 -11.65 -40.76
CA ASP A 688 7.39 -11.33 -41.78
C ASP A 688 6.42 -12.52 -42.05
N SER A 689 6.59 -13.64 -41.33
CA SER A 689 5.78 -14.86 -41.47
C SER A 689 5.95 -15.72 -40.23
N VAL A 690 4.96 -15.65 -39.33
CA VAL A 690 4.89 -16.39 -38.06
C VAL A 690 3.61 -17.22 -38.07
N ASP A 691 3.65 -18.36 -38.76
CA ASP A 691 2.50 -19.28 -38.86
C ASP A 691 2.84 -20.60 -38.17
N TYR A 692 2.04 -21.03 -37.18
CA TYR A 692 2.19 -22.30 -36.45
C TYR A 692 0.82 -22.87 -36.08
N GLU A 693 0.74 -24.19 -35.82
CA GLU A 693 -0.50 -24.88 -35.46
C GLU A 693 -0.45 -25.35 -34.00
N THR A 694 -1.50 -25.04 -33.22
CA THR A 694 -1.65 -25.50 -31.82
C THR A 694 -2.50 -26.76 -31.70
N ASP A 695 -3.26 -27.11 -32.75
CA ASP A 695 -4.07 -28.32 -32.84
C ASP A 695 -3.19 -29.52 -33.22
N ILE A 696 -3.04 -30.47 -32.29
CA ILE A 696 -2.16 -31.62 -32.49
C ILE A 696 -2.94 -32.92 -32.56
N SER A 697 -2.75 -33.65 -33.66
CA SER A 697 -3.41 -34.94 -33.91
C SER A 697 -2.64 -36.08 -33.26
N VAL A 698 -3.25 -36.79 -32.32
CA VAL A 698 -2.66 -38.00 -31.71
C VAL A 698 -3.56 -39.22 -31.89
N GLN A 699 -2.91 -40.39 -31.99
CA GLN A 699 -3.58 -41.69 -31.89
C GLN A 699 -3.53 -42.14 -30.44
N VAL A 700 -4.68 -42.46 -29.86
CA VAL A 700 -4.80 -42.94 -28.48
C VAL A 700 -5.14 -44.43 -28.51
N GLU A 701 -4.37 -45.22 -27.77
CA GLU A 701 -4.61 -46.65 -27.53
C GLU A 701 -4.76 -46.88 -26.01
N ASP A 702 -5.87 -47.49 -25.57
CA ASP A 702 -6.20 -47.74 -24.15
C ASP A 702 -6.12 -46.47 -23.26
N ASP A 703 -6.66 -45.34 -23.73
CA ASP A 703 -6.59 -44.01 -23.05
C ASP A 703 -5.15 -43.48 -22.84
N MET A 704 -4.17 -44.02 -23.55
CA MET A 704 -2.76 -43.64 -23.43
C MET A 704 -2.18 -43.13 -24.76
N PHE A 705 -1.30 -42.15 -24.66
CA PHE A 705 -0.44 -41.66 -25.75
C PHE A 705 0.83 -41.03 -25.15
N GLU A 706 1.88 -40.87 -25.97
CA GLU A 706 3.03 -40.02 -25.63
C GLU A 706 3.19 -38.99 -26.74
N LEU A 707 3.22 -37.71 -26.36
CA LEU A 707 3.38 -36.57 -27.27
C LEU A 707 4.50 -35.66 -26.76
N SER A 708 5.39 -35.23 -27.64
CA SER A 708 6.39 -34.21 -27.33
C SER A 708 5.89 -32.86 -27.84
N LEU A 709 5.87 -31.87 -26.94
CA LEU A 709 5.46 -30.50 -27.24
C LEU A 709 6.60 -29.55 -26.93
N THR A 710 6.69 -28.47 -27.68
CA THR A 710 7.49 -27.30 -27.27
C THR A 710 6.52 -26.25 -26.73
N SER A 711 6.78 -25.77 -25.52
CA SER A 711 5.98 -24.73 -24.87
C SER A 711 6.76 -23.44 -24.68
N PHE A 712 6.09 -22.31 -24.93
CA PHE A 712 6.64 -20.97 -24.76
C PHE A 712 5.57 -20.01 -24.24
N LEU A 713 6.03 -18.97 -23.54
CA LEU A 713 5.16 -17.94 -22.99
C LEU A 713 5.08 -16.77 -23.98
N LEU A 714 3.88 -16.40 -24.41
CA LEU A 714 3.73 -15.25 -25.29
C LEU A 714 4.21 -13.97 -24.60
N GLY A 715 5.04 -13.23 -25.32
CA GLY A 715 5.68 -12.01 -24.85
C GLY A 715 7.01 -12.21 -24.12
N ASN A 716 7.42 -13.43 -23.75
CA ASN A 716 8.76 -13.68 -23.19
C ASN A 716 9.71 -14.12 -24.31
N VAL A 717 10.59 -13.22 -24.73
CA VAL A 717 11.43 -13.39 -25.92
C VAL A 717 12.83 -13.91 -25.55
N GLU A 718 13.28 -13.72 -24.31
CA GLU A 718 14.64 -14.07 -23.86
C GLU A 718 14.81 -15.57 -23.62
N GLU A 719 13.87 -16.19 -22.91
CA GLU A 719 13.95 -17.60 -22.52
C GLU A 719 13.07 -18.45 -23.44
N ILE A 720 13.69 -19.12 -24.44
CA ILE A 720 13.03 -20.15 -25.26
C ILE A 720 13.96 -21.31 -25.59
#